data_AF-A0A3E1P4R3-F1
#
_entry.id   AF-A0A3E1P4R3-F1
#
_cell.length_a   1.000
_cell.length_b   1.000
_cell.length_c   1.000
_cell.angle_alpha   90.00
_cell.angle_beta   90.00
_cell.angle_gamma   90.00
#
_symmetry.space_group_name_H-M   'P 1'
#
loop_
_entity.id
_entity.type
_entity.pdbx_description
1 polymer ?
#
loop_
_entity_poly.entity_id
_entity_poly.type
_entity_poly.pdbx_seq_one_letter_code
_entity_poly.pdbx_strand_id
1 'polypeptide(L)'
;MKQKTIMLLLLFCTLATRAQVVFYSDINYGGTAVSFPVGNYTLANMNAAGFPDDALSSFYLPAGYQITLFADDNFTGKTFNATSSSTWIGTEWNDQVTSFIVSLIPPSQGTANWIWSPDAGPANTWIAFRKKVTLTSKPLTALTKIAAENKYWLYINNQLVVKDGGLSIRPDLVNTYYDEVDIAPYLQTGENTIAILVWYKGGQNGYSERAVGNGGLLFDASAVVVSDDTWKYSIHPSFGATAQLILNGQDYKWIAFPVSYNAANEPAGWTTAGFNDATWATAVKKGPAGAAPWNTLVPRGIPFWRDAGLSNYQNTLPASITANTSITGTVGTNIQLRPYLHVNAPAGVKIKMIVNRFYWQEYITKAGEQEFECFAWQNSNNHTVTYEFTNVSGTVQILGLKYRETSYDADIAGQFNSSDASLNTLWTKAKNTSRICMRDQYYDCPDRERGQWWGDVSEQILYSFYIYDTSVNKLTRKAFRELMHTQKANGSLYTTAPGTSFHLPDQNMAAVATLWKYYMYSGDGALLQEIYPQLKKYIQFCVACTNSDGMILLQSDAWNWIDWGTNIDPVPAGSANTVVNALYISVLQTAINTANLLGQTADAAYFQTLQTKVKNNFNNYFWNSALRAYVSSNVSSRIVDDRSNAWALLTGLANDQQKAGALSVLTNRNDAGPYQEMYIEEALFQQNPGAAITRMKNRFTPMINSWSSTLWEDFTESNSNAGYSSNNHAWSAGPLYVMSAYLLGIRPTQPAYTEFIFAPQPGGVTQFLGVIPSVKGNITASFSLGSNTFTQSLVSPSGTTAIVSVPKDVFPTLIAEITVGGITVWKNGTFLGGVSGVTFLQEDNKSVQFKVSPGSWAFTAMPYSNTDPVIAYVGCNYSGTAISLPVGNYTLAQMTAKGIPDDAISSLAVAEGYKVILYADDNFTGQTETLTANNNCITWSPLHDKTTSIRVLTNGVTNLSGTYFIRNRASGLQMDVNGASTADGASVIHSEYNGNANQQFVFTHLGDGNYKILAKHSNKSLDVNGASLLNGTNVIQYPYHDPVESHQNFIIVATGDGYYKIIAKHSGKLLQVNGVSGGGLVHQWSNTGQVNGQWAFTAAAAALAKETMSSLSVDPNPATHTITVKVHATKEEKLYMRIYNASGTLVSPAQKIYSGQQFNLSALPAGVYIVNVNIGEQVLSKKIVKY
;
A
#
# COMPACT_ATOMS: atom_id res chain seq x y z
N MET A 1 -12.21 -83.14 -29.19
CA MET A 1 -12.90 -83.55 -27.94
C MET A 1 -11.85 -83.93 -26.90
N LYS A 2 -11.91 -83.28 -25.72
CA LYS A 2 -11.31 -83.62 -24.42
C LYS A 2 -10.13 -84.62 -24.39
N GLN A 3 -8.92 -84.10 -24.18
CA GLN A 3 -7.98 -84.53 -23.12
C GLN A 3 -6.61 -83.85 -23.34
N LYS A 4 -6.47 -82.61 -22.85
CA LYS A 4 -5.21 -82.04 -22.33
C LYS A 4 -5.59 -80.95 -21.31
N THR A 5 -6.21 -81.39 -20.23
CA THR A 5 -6.59 -80.57 -19.08
C THR A 5 -6.11 -81.33 -17.85
N ILE A 6 -5.53 -80.63 -16.88
CA ILE A 6 -4.92 -81.11 -15.62
C ILE A 6 -3.41 -81.39 -15.72
N MET A 7 -2.60 -80.36 -16.05
CA MET A 7 -1.21 -80.24 -15.56
C MET A 7 -0.60 -78.83 -15.68
N LEU A 8 -1.43 -77.77 -15.75
CA LEU A 8 -0.95 -76.38 -15.86
C LEU A 8 -1.68 -75.41 -14.89
N LEU A 9 -2.24 -75.95 -13.80
CA LEU A 9 -3.07 -75.16 -12.86
C LEU A 9 -2.59 -75.19 -11.39
N LEU A 10 -1.36 -75.65 -11.10
CA LEU A 10 -0.93 -75.87 -9.71
C LEU A 10 0.51 -75.39 -9.37
N LEU A 11 1.11 -74.48 -10.15
CA LEU A 11 2.42 -73.91 -9.80
C LEU A 11 2.54 -72.37 -9.88
N PHE A 12 1.42 -71.64 -9.92
CA PHE A 12 1.42 -70.16 -9.90
C PHE A 12 0.62 -69.56 -8.72
N CYS A 13 0.55 -70.29 -7.61
CA CYS A 13 0.02 -69.78 -6.35
C CYS A 13 1.04 -70.01 -5.24
N THR A 14 2.04 -69.11 -5.18
CA THR A 14 2.73 -68.59 -3.98
C THR A 14 3.93 -67.74 -4.46
N LEU A 15 3.93 -66.43 -4.13
CA LEU A 15 5.02 -65.43 -4.29
C LEU A 15 5.02 -64.47 -5.52
N ALA A 16 3.87 -63.90 -5.91
CA ALA A 16 3.83 -62.73 -6.83
C ALA A 16 3.30 -61.42 -6.17
N THR A 17 3.32 -61.31 -4.83
CA THR A 17 2.62 -60.26 -4.07
C THR A 17 3.52 -59.24 -3.35
N ARG A 18 4.69 -58.86 -3.87
CA ARG A 18 5.61 -57.92 -3.17
C ARG A 18 6.10 -56.68 -3.94
N ALA A 19 5.51 -56.32 -5.07
CA ALA A 19 5.86 -55.08 -5.79
C ALA A 19 4.63 -54.18 -6.01
N GLN A 20 4.09 -53.61 -4.94
CA GLN A 20 3.05 -52.59 -4.99
C GLN A 20 3.42 -51.42 -4.06
N VAL A 21 2.93 -50.23 -4.38
CA VAL A 21 3.06 -49.06 -3.51
C VAL A 21 2.15 -49.26 -2.30
N VAL A 22 2.64 -48.96 -1.10
CA VAL A 22 1.85 -49.10 0.13
C VAL A 22 1.79 -47.76 0.85
N PHE A 23 0.58 -47.31 1.13
CA PHE A 23 0.32 -46.10 1.92
C PHE A 23 -0.03 -46.48 3.35
N TYR A 24 0.45 -45.67 4.30
CA TYR A 24 0.32 -45.89 5.74
C TYR A 24 -0.28 -44.65 6.40
N SER A 25 -1.25 -44.87 7.30
CA SER A 25 -1.93 -43.75 7.96
C SER A 25 -1.07 -43.01 8.98
N ASP A 26 -0.02 -43.67 9.48
CA ASP A 26 0.87 -43.10 10.49
C ASP A 26 2.31 -43.03 9.96
N ILE A 27 3.17 -42.28 10.66
CA ILE A 27 4.61 -42.23 10.38
C ILE A 27 5.28 -43.60 10.60
N ASN A 28 6.49 -43.75 10.06
CA ASN A 28 7.32 -44.96 10.19
C ASN A 28 6.62 -46.25 9.74
N TYR A 29 5.78 -46.17 8.69
CA TYR A 29 5.02 -47.30 8.14
C TYR A 29 4.01 -47.91 9.14
N GLY A 30 3.45 -47.09 10.04
CA GLY A 30 2.45 -47.48 11.04
C GLY A 30 1.00 -47.26 10.58
N GLY A 31 0.04 -47.71 11.40
CA GLY A 31 -1.38 -47.46 11.17
C GLY A 31 -2.02 -48.33 10.07
N THR A 32 -3.07 -47.80 9.44
CA THR A 32 -3.80 -48.48 8.35
C THR A 32 -2.93 -48.53 7.10
N ALA A 33 -2.72 -49.73 6.54
CA ALA A 33 -1.90 -49.94 5.36
C ALA A 33 -2.75 -50.40 4.17
N VAL A 34 -2.67 -49.68 3.04
CA VAL A 34 -3.38 -50.04 1.80
C VAL A 34 -2.40 -50.06 0.62
N SER A 35 -2.50 -51.11 -0.20
CA SER A 35 -1.65 -51.30 -1.37
C SER A 35 -2.32 -50.80 -2.63
N PHE A 36 -1.61 -50.00 -3.41
CA PHE A 36 -2.07 -49.42 -4.65
C PHE A 36 -1.19 -49.86 -5.83
N PRO A 37 -1.74 -50.58 -6.83
CA PRO A 37 -1.02 -50.85 -8.07
C PRO A 37 -0.83 -49.58 -8.91
N VAL A 38 -0.12 -49.68 -10.03
CA VAL A 38 -0.03 -48.59 -11.02
C VAL A 38 -1.43 -48.17 -11.46
N GLY A 39 -1.73 -46.87 -11.40
CA GLY A 39 -3.06 -46.33 -11.68
C GLY A 39 -3.26 -44.93 -11.14
N ASN A 40 -4.43 -44.37 -11.45
CA ASN A 40 -4.87 -43.05 -11.00
C ASN A 40 -5.99 -43.26 -9.97
N TYR A 41 -5.88 -42.62 -8.81
CA TYR A 41 -6.77 -42.82 -7.67
C TYR A 41 -7.35 -41.49 -7.22
N THR A 42 -8.65 -41.31 -7.43
CA THR A 42 -9.43 -40.20 -6.84
C THR A 42 -9.81 -40.53 -5.40
N LEU A 43 -10.38 -39.55 -4.68
CA LEU A 43 -10.94 -39.74 -3.35
C LEU A 43 -11.93 -40.91 -3.31
N ALA A 44 -12.77 -41.04 -4.34
CA ALA A 44 -13.70 -42.16 -4.46
C ALA A 44 -12.97 -43.51 -4.55
N ASN A 45 -11.83 -43.58 -5.24
CA ASN A 45 -11.01 -44.80 -5.30
C ASN A 45 -10.32 -45.11 -3.97
N MET A 46 -9.83 -44.10 -3.25
CA MET A 46 -9.22 -44.25 -1.93
C MET A 46 -10.20 -44.80 -0.90
N ASN A 47 -11.38 -44.17 -0.82
CA ASN A 47 -12.47 -44.62 0.04
C ASN A 47 -12.90 -46.05 -0.29
N ALA A 48 -13.01 -46.40 -1.58
CA ALA A 48 -13.32 -47.76 -2.01
C ALA A 48 -12.23 -48.78 -1.64
N ALA A 49 -10.96 -48.34 -1.58
CA ALA A 49 -9.83 -49.15 -1.14
C ALA A 49 -9.66 -49.19 0.39
N GLY A 50 -10.49 -48.47 1.14
CA GLY A 50 -10.43 -48.41 2.60
C GLY A 50 -9.30 -47.55 3.16
N PHE A 51 -8.73 -46.65 2.35
CA PHE A 51 -7.77 -45.64 2.82
C PHE A 51 -8.50 -44.29 2.96
N PRO A 52 -8.63 -43.74 4.17
CA PRO A 52 -9.39 -42.50 4.37
C PRO A 52 -8.77 -41.30 3.64
N ASP A 53 -9.61 -40.33 3.30
CA ASP A 53 -9.17 -39.00 2.87
C ASP A 53 -8.19 -38.42 3.88
N ASP A 54 -7.17 -37.69 3.40
CA ASP A 54 -6.22 -37.00 4.27
C ASP A 54 -5.60 -37.90 5.36
N ALA A 55 -5.36 -39.18 5.06
CA ALA A 55 -4.75 -40.09 6.04
C ALA A 55 -3.27 -40.34 5.78
N LEU A 56 -2.68 -39.91 4.67
CA LEU A 56 -1.32 -40.33 4.32
C LEU A 56 -0.25 -39.65 5.20
N SER A 57 0.46 -40.46 5.98
CA SER A 57 1.60 -39.99 6.80
C SER A 57 2.95 -40.60 6.38
N SER A 58 2.95 -41.82 5.84
CA SER A 58 4.16 -42.46 5.29
C SER A 58 3.83 -43.45 4.16
N PHE A 59 4.82 -43.82 3.34
CA PHE A 59 4.59 -44.71 2.21
C PHE A 59 5.83 -45.53 1.81
N TYR A 60 5.59 -46.75 1.37
CA TYR A 60 6.60 -47.63 0.77
C TYR A 60 6.48 -47.61 -0.76
N LEU A 61 7.58 -47.27 -1.43
CA LEU A 61 7.76 -47.37 -2.88
C LEU A 61 8.78 -48.46 -3.20
N PRO A 62 8.38 -49.54 -3.90
CA PRO A 62 9.32 -50.48 -4.48
C PRO A 62 10.23 -49.76 -5.49
N ALA A 63 11.44 -50.28 -5.68
CA ALA A 63 12.35 -49.79 -6.72
C ALA A 63 11.65 -49.84 -8.10
N GLY A 64 11.73 -48.74 -8.85
CA GLY A 64 11.07 -48.61 -10.15
C GLY A 64 9.64 -48.08 -10.10
N TYR A 65 9.15 -47.59 -8.95
CA TYR A 65 7.84 -46.95 -8.80
C TYR A 65 7.98 -45.50 -8.36
N GLN A 66 7.08 -44.65 -8.85
CA GLN A 66 6.92 -43.28 -8.40
C GLN A 66 5.45 -43.00 -8.07
N ILE A 67 5.25 -42.03 -7.18
CA ILE A 67 3.93 -41.48 -6.88
C ILE A 67 3.92 -39.99 -7.12
N THR A 68 2.76 -39.51 -7.56
CA THR A 68 2.40 -38.10 -7.58
C THR A 68 1.15 -37.94 -6.71
N LEU A 69 1.26 -37.21 -5.62
CA LEU A 69 0.18 -36.93 -4.68
C LEU A 69 -0.40 -35.55 -4.93
N PHE A 70 -1.69 -35.40 -4.68
CA PHE A 70 -2.44 -34.17 -4.90
C PHE A 70 -3.23 -33.82 -3.64
N ALA A 71 -3.20 -32.54 -3.26
CA ALA A 71 -3.91 -32.04 -2.09
C ALA A 71 -5.42 -31.94 -2.29
N ASP A 72 -5.89 -31.86 -3.54
CA ASP A 72 -7.31 -31.86 -3.87
C ASP A 72 -7.68 -33.11 -4.68
N ASP A 73 -8.98 -33.43 -4.76
CA ASP A 73 -9.47 -34.54 -5.58
C ASP A 73 -9.25 -34.28 -7.08
N ASN A 74 -9.39 -35.33 -7.89
CA ASN A 74 -9.27 -35.28 -9.35
C ASN A 74 -7.93 -34.74 -9.86
N PHE A 75 -6.84 -35.02 -9.14
CA PHE A 75 -5.47 -34.68 -9.51
C PHE A 75 -5.24 -33.16 -9.62
N THR A 76 -5.85 -32.39 -8.72
CA THR A 76 -5.75 -30.94 -8.68
C THR A 76 -5.12 -30.46 -7.36
N GLY A 77 -4.87 -29.16 -7.24
CA GLY A 77 -4.24 -28.60 -6.04
C GLY A 77 -2.71 -28.73 -6.01
N LYS A 78 -2.14 -28.64 -4.81
CA LYS A 78 -0.70 -28.79 -4.58
C LYS A 78 -0.26 -30.21 -4.96
N THR A 79 1.00 -30.39 -5.38
CA THR A 79 1.51 -31.68 -5.88
C THR A 79 2.83 -32.11 -5.21
N PHE A 80 2.96 -33.39 -4.87
CA PHE A 80 4.18 -33.99 -4.32
C PHE A 80 4.58 -35.23 -5.09
N ASN A 81 5.83 -35.30 -5.53
CA ASN A 81 6.37 -36.43 -6.26
C ASN A 81 7.39 -37.18 -5.41
N ALA A 82 7.31 -38.51 -5.39
CA ALA A 82 8.31 -39.35 -4.74
C ALA A 82 8.65 -40.57 -5.60
N THR A 83 9.95 -40.90 -5.63
CA THR A 83 10.53 -42.05 -6.34
C THR A 83 11.21 -43.04 -5.38
N SER A 84 11.15 -42.77 -4.07
CA SER A 84 11.69 -43.62 -3.01
C SER A 84 10.79 -43.57 -1.78
N SER A 85 10.80 -44.65 -0.98
CA SER A 85 9.97 -44.77 0.22
C SER A 85 10.24 -43.63 1.20
N SER A 86 9.21 -43.16 1.90
CA SER A 86 9.37 -42.19 2.99
C SER A 86 8.74 -42.71 4.28
N THR A 87 9.50 -42.67 5.37
CA THR A 87 8.99 -42.94 6.73
C THR A 87 8.15 -41.77 7.26
N TRP A 88 8.22 -40.59 6.66
CA TRP A 88 7.41 -39.44 7.02
C TRP A 88 7.30 -38.46 5.86
N ILE A 89 6.08 -38.13 5.44
CA ILE A 89 5.86 -37.31 4.26
C ILE A 89 6.12 -35.81 4.47
N GLY A 90 6.42 -35.40 5.71
CA GLY A 90 6.68 -34.02 6.09
C GLY A 90 5.42 -33.30 6.55
N THR A 91 5.61 -32.27 7.38
CA THR A 91 4.51 -31.49 8.00
C THR A 91 3.55 -30.88 6.98
N GLU A 92 4.03 -30.55 5.78
CA GLU A 92 3.26 -29.87 4.74
C GLU A 92 2.29 -30.80 3.97
N TRP A 93 2.46 -32.11 4.12
CA TRP A 93 1.75 -33.13 3.34
C TRP A 93 1.10 -34.22 4.19
N ASN A 94 1.48 -34.29 5.47
CA ASN A 94 0.87 -35.19 6.42
C ASN A 94 -0.62 -34.89 6.48
N ASP A 95 -1.45 -35.88 6.19
CA ASP A 95 -2.89 -35.77 6.27
C ASP A 95 -3.47 -34.68 5.34
N GLN A 96 -2.95 -34.58 4.12
CA GLN A 96 -3.34 -33.56 3.11
C GLN A 96 -3.39 -34.16 1.69
N VAL A 97 -3.80 -35.43 1.54
CA VAL A 97 -3.75 -36.15 0.26
C VAL A 97 -5.12 -36.71 -0.07
N THR A 98 -5.74 -36.12 -1.08
CA THR A 98 -7.11 -36.46 -1.52
C THR A 98 -7.15 -37.18 -2.86
N SER A 99 -6.09 -37.11 -3.67
CA SER A 99 -5.92 -37.98 -4.86
C SER A 99 -4.46 -38.24 -5.20
N PHE A 100 -4.16 -39.30 -5.95
CA PHE A 100 -2.79 -39.62 -6.35
C PHE A 100 -2.68 -40.48 -7.61
N ILE A 101 -1.48 -40.48 -8.20
CA ILE A 101 -1.09 -41.32 -9.33
C ILE A 101 0.07 -42.20 -8.89
N VAL A 102 -0.07 -43.51 -9.07
CA VAL A 102 1.03 -44.48 -8.98
C VAL A 102 1.48 -44.77 -10.41
N SER A 103 2.75 -44.55 -10.72
CA SER A 103 3.33 -44.92 -12.02
C SER A 103 4.66 -45.65 -11.85
N LEU A 104 5.07 -46.36 -12.89
CA LEU A 104 6.43 -46.90 -12.92
C LEU A 104 7.39 -45.75 -13.22
N ILE A 105 8.54 -45.73 -12.55
CA ILE A 105 9.70 -44.94 -12.99
C ILE A 105 10.09 -45.51 -14.35
N PRO A 106 9.99 -44.71 -15.43
CA PRO A 106 10.41 -45.19 -16.73
C PRO A 106 11.92 -45.51 -16.66
N PRO A 107 12.41 -46.54 -17.37
CA PRO A 107 13.82 -46.89 -17.35
C PRO A 107 14.66 -45.65 -17.67
N SER A 108 15.47 -45.23 -16.70
CA SER A 108 16.28 -44.01 -16.79
C SER A 108 17.17 -44.08 -18.02
N GLN A 109 17.18 -43.01 -18.82
CA GLN A 109 18.10 -42.84 -19.94
C GLN A 109 19.55 -42.55 -19.50
N GLY A 110 19.87 -42.72 -18.21
CA GLY A 110 21.17 -42.46 -17.62
C GLY A 110 21.15 -41.29 -16.64
N THR A 111 22.33 -40.83 -16.24
CA THR A 111 22.50 -39.67 -15.36
C THR A 111 22.69 -38.40 -16.17
N ALA A 112 21.87 -37.39 -15.95
CA ALA A 112 22.04 -36.08 -16.59
C ALA A 112 23.38 -35.44 -16.18
N ASN A 113 24.06 -34.90 -17.18
CA ASN A 113 25.29 -34.15 -17.04
C ASN A 113 25.08 -32.72 -17.49
N TRP A 114 25.72 -31.78 -16.81
CA TRP A 114 25.97 -30.46 -17.38
C TRP A 114 26.70 -30.63 -18.70
N ILE A 115 26.17 -30.03 -19.76
CA ILE A 115 26.76 -30.04 -21.09
C ILE A 115 26.96 -28.62 -21.61
N TRP A 116 28.02 -28.45 -22.39
CA TRP A 116 28.36 -27.16 -22.99
C TRP A 116 29.26 -27.33 -24.22
N SER A 117 29.82 -26.24 -24.73
CA SER A 117 31.01 -26.25 -25.60
C SER A 117 32.28 -26.65 -24.83
N PRO A 118 33.37 -27.02 -25.53
CA PRO A 118 34.69 -27.20 -24.92
C PRO A 118 35.10 -26.00 -24.07
N ASP A 119 34.95 -24.79 -24.61
CA ASP A 119 35.26 -23.56 -23.90
C ASP A 119 34.14 -23.12 -22.95
N ALA A 120 34.51 -22.50 -21.83
CA ALA A 120 33.60 -22.06 -20.77
C ALA A 120 32.80 -20.77 -21.12
N GLY A 121 33.27 -20.00 -22.11
CA GLY A 121 32.69 -18.72 -22.52
C GLY A 121 32.88 -18.46 -24.02
N PRO A 122 32.85 -17.20 -24.49
CA PRO A 122 32.85 -15.95 -23.71
C PRO A 122 31.48 -15.59 -23.11
N ALA A 123 31.45 -14.52 -22.31
CA ALA A 123 30.21 -13.87 -21.87
C ALA A 123 29.36 -13.45 -23.08
N ASN A 124 28.04 -13.35 -22.88
CA ASN A 124 27.04 -13.00 -23.87
C ASN A 124 27.01 -13.95 -25.09
N THR A 125 27.13 -15.25 -24.81
CA THR A 125 27.08 -16.30 -25.83
C THR A 125 25.69 -16.89 -25.91
N TRP A 126 25.17 -17.00 -27.13
CA TRP A 126 23.94 -17.72 -27.44
C TRP A 126 24.29 -19.04 -28.11
N ILE A 127 23.79 -20.14 -27.57
CA ILE A 127 24.10 -21.49 -28.05
C ILE A 127 22.81 -22.27 -28.23
N ALA A 128 22.71 -22.98 -29.35
CA ALA A 128 21.62 -23.89 -29.63
C ALA A 128 22.06 -25.32 -29.32
N PHE A 129 21.26 -26.04 -28.53
CA PHE A 129 21.39 -27.47 -28.30
C PHE A 129 20.25 -28.21 -29.00
N ARG A 130 20.52 -29.40 -29.51
CA ARG A 130 19.53 -30.23 -30.19
C ARG A 130 19.75 -31.71 -29.91
N LYS A 131 18.64 -32.43 -29.75
CA LYS A 131 18.60 -33.87 -29.55
C LYS A 131 17.38 -34.47 -30.22
N LYS A 132 17.60 -35.53 -31.01
CA LYS A 132 16.54 -36.43 -31.46
C LYS A 132 16.39 -37.58 -30.48
N VAL A 133 15.15 -37.93 -30.19
CA VAL A 133 14.76 -39.04 -29.32
C VAL A 133 13.59 -39.77 -29.96
N THR A 134 13.65 -41.11 -30.00
CA THR A 134 12.56 -41.95 -30.50
C THR A 134 11.89 -42.64 -29.33
N LEU A 135 10.58 -42.43 -29.18
CA LEU A 135 9.77 -43.00 -28.11
C LEU A 135 8.92 -44.15 -28.65
N THR A 136 8.95 -45.29 -27.97
CA THR A 136 8.06 -46.42 -28.29
C THR A 136 6.59 -46.08 -28.03
N SER A 137 6.35 -45.20 -27.06
CA SER A 137 5.04 -44.68 -26.69
C SER A 137 5.20 -43.30 -26.03
N LYS A 138 4.25 -42.39 -26.27
CA LYS A 138 4.16 -41.12 -25.55
C LYS A 138 3.98 -41.37 -24.04
N PRO A 139 4.83 -40.81 -23.14
CA PRO A 139 4.65 -40.94 -21.71
C PRO A 139 3.44 -40.12 -21.22
N LEU A 140 2.82 -40.55 -20.12
CA LEU A 140 1.73 -39.78 -19.49
C LEU A 140 2.24 -38.50 -18.84
N THR A 141 3.40 -38.58 -18.17
CA THR A 141 4.10 -37.45 -17.56
C THR A 141 5.59 -37.55 -17.88
N ALA A 142 6.24 -36.40 -18.02
CA ALA A 142 7.68 -36.29 -18.23
C ALA A 142 8.17 -35.03 -17.51
N LEU A 143 8.12 -35.07 -16.17
CA LEU A 143 8.63 -33.99 -15.34
C LEU A 143 10.13 -33.84 -15.57
N THR A 144 10.53 -32.67 -16.05
CA THR A 144 11.87 -32.40 -16.53
C THR A 144 12.51 -31.32 -15.69
N LYS A 145 13.71 -31.61 -15.15
CA LYS A 145 14.53 -30.61 -14.46
C LYS A 145 15.46 -29.93 -15.46
N ILE A 146 15.38 -28.61 -15.57
CA ILE A 146 16.18 -27.83 -16.50
C ILE A 146 16.93 -26.76 -15.74
N ALA A 147 18.26 -26.80 -15.79
CA ALA A 147 19.11 -25.74 -15.27
C ALA A 147 19.99 -25.23 -16.42
N ALA A 148 20.11 -23.92 -16.53
CA ALA A 148 20.92 -23.30 -17.56
C ALA A 148 21.61 -22.08 -16.98
N GLU A 149 22.83 -21.83 -17.45
CA GLU A 149 23.57 -20.63 -17.11
C GLU A 149 23.47 -19.68 -18.31
N ASN A 150 22.56 -18.69 -18.37
CA ASN A 150 21.63 -18.22 -17.31
C ASN A 150 20.16 -18.33 -17.69
N LYS A 151 19.85 -18.24 -18.98
CA LYS A 151 18.47 -18.23 -19.50
C LYS A 151 18.32 -19.21 -20.64
N TYR A 152 17.12 -19.79 -20.81
CA TYR A 152 16.87 -20.71 -21.90
C TYR A 152 15.47 -20.58 -22.53
N TRP A 153 15.34 -21.07 -23.76
CA TRP A 153 14.09 -21.26 -24.49
C TRP A 153 14.01 -22.70 -24.97
N LEU A 154 12.97 -23.42 -24.54
CA LEU A 154 12.78 -24.84 -24.86
C LEU A 154 11.78 -24.97 -26.00
N TYR A 155 12.17 -25.72 -27.03
CA TYR A 155 11.33 -26.12 -28.15
C TYR A 155 11.23 -27.65 -28.19
N ILE A 156 10.02 -28.16 -28.34
CA ILE A 156 9.76 -29.58 -28.56
C ILE A 156 8.91 -29.70 -29.81
N ASN A 157 9.40 -30.43 -30.80
CA ASN A 157 8.73 -30.61 -32.09
C ASN A 157 8.32 -29.26 -32.72
N ASN A 158 9.24 -28.29 -32.72
CA ASN A 158 9.05 -26.91 -33.18
C ASN A 158 8.06 -26.04 -32.36
N GLN A 159 7.43 -26.58 -31.32
CA GLN A 159 6.59 -25.80 -30.41
C GLN A 159 7.44 -25.18 -29.30
N LEU A 160 7.35 -23.86 -29.09
CA LEU A 160 7.97 -23.19 -27.96
C LEU A 160 7.22 -23.57 -26.67
N VAL A 161 7.88 -24.33 -25.81
CA VAL A 161 7.34 -24.86 -24.54
C VAL A 161 7.63 -23.92 -23.38
N VAL A 162 8.88 -23.45 -23.28
CA VAL A 162 9.31 -22.50 -22.23
C VAL A 162 9.86 -21.25 -22.91
N LYS A 163 9.28 -20.11 -22.56
CA LYS A 163 9.73 -18.79 -23.00
C LYS A 163 10.40 -18.06 -21.82
N ASP A 164 11.71 -17.83 -21.88
CA ASP A 164 12.52 -17.22 -20.79
C ASP A 164 12.54 -18.06 -19.51
N GLY A 165 13.03 -19.30 -19.64
CA GLY A 165 13.35 -20.16 -18.51
C GLY A 165 14.68 -19.78 -17.84
N GLY A 166 14.91 -20.28 -16.64
CA GLY A 166 16.04 -19.93 -15.77
C GLY A 166 15.80 -18.66 -14.96
N LEU A 167 16.49 -18.53 -13.83
CA LEU A 167 16.52 -17.32 -13.01
C LEU A 167 17.86 -16.61 -13.21
N SER A 168 17.86 -15.28 -13.24
CA SER A 168 19.13 -14.54 -13.45
C SER A 168 20.05 -14.58 -12.24
N ILE A 169 19.48 -14.89 -11.08
CA ILE A 169 20.17 -14.90 -9.79
C ILE A 169 20.27 -16.32 -9.22
N ARG A 170 21.01 -16.48 -8.13
CA ARG A 170 21.31 -17.74 -7.47
C ARG A 170 20.66 -17.85 -6.09
N PRO A 171 20.37 -19.07 -5.61
CA PRO A 171 19.80 -19.30 -4.28
C PRO A 171 20.70 -18.86 -3.14
N ASP A 172 22.02 -18.90 -3.35
CA ASP A 172 23.05 -18.52 -2.40
C ASP A 172 24.38 -18.29 -3.13
N LEU A 173 25.48 -18.34 -2.38
CA LEU A 173 26.81 -18.07 -2.90
C LEU A 173 27.39 -19.15 -3.85
N VAL A 174 26.83 -20.35 -3.93
CA VAL A 174 27.49 -21.45 -4.65
C VAL A 174 26.53 -22.33 -5.45
N ASN A 175 25.26 -22.38 -5.07
CA ASN A 175 24.27 -23.27 -5.67
C ASN A 175 23.53 -22.62 -6.86
N THR A 176 22.79 -23.41 -7.62
CA THR A 176 22.12 -23.01 -8.87
C THR A 176 20.63 -23.34 -8.82
N TYR A 177 19.79 -22.47 -9.37
CA TYR A 177 18.37 -22.77 -9.54
C TYR A 177 18.12 -23.71 -10.73
N TYR A 178 17.08 -24.55 -10.62
CA TYR A 178 16.54 -25.31 -11.74
C TYR A 178 15.03 -25.13 -11.85
N ASP A 179 14.52 -25.17 -13.07
CA ASP A 179 13.11 -25.16 -13.40
C ASP A 179 12.56 -26.60 -13.51
N GLU A 180 11.29 -26.81 -13.15
CA GLU A 180 10.57 -28.06 -13.35
C GLU A 180 9.44 -27.85 -14.36
N VAL A 181 9.43 -28.65 -15.44
CA VAL A 181 8.45 -28.55 -16.52
C VAL A 181 8.00 -29.93 -16.94
N ASP A 182 6.69 -30.19 -16.96
CA ASP A 182 6.17 -31.41 -17.57
C ASP A 182 6.17 -31.26 -19.10
N ILE A 183 7.05 -32.02 -19.77
CA ILE A 183 7.18 -31.96 -21.22
C ILE A 183 6.30 -32.98 -21.96
N ALA A 184 5.65 -33.90 -21.25
CA ALA A 184 4.86 -34.96 -21.87
C ALA A 184 3.78 -34.45 -22.85
N PRO A 185 3.06 -33.35 -22.58
CA PRO A 185 2.05 -32.83 -23.52
C PRO A 185 2.59 -32.56 -24.92
N TYR A 186 3.86 -32.18 -25.04
CA TYR A 186 4.52 -31.75 -26.28
C TYR A 186 5.23 -32.90 -27.02
N LEU A 187 5.26 -34.09 -26.42
CA LEU A 187 5.85 -35.30 -27.02
C LEU A 187 4.82 -36.09 -27.83
N GLN A 188 5.33 -36.93 -28.74
CA GLN A 188 4.57 -37.87 -29.56
C GLN A 188 5.21 -39.27 -29.54
N THR A 189 4.46 -40.31 -29.91
CA THR A 189 5.04 -41.62 -30.21
C THR A 189 5.92 -41.52 -31.47
N GLY A 190 7.06 -42.20 -31.49
CA GLY A 190 8.04 -42.12 -32.57
C GLY A 190 9.09 -41.02 -32.34
N GLU A 191 9.59 -40.43 -33.42
CA GLU A 191 10.65 -39.41 -33.35
C GLU A 191 10.12 -38.09 -32.75
N ASN A 192 10.91 -37.54 -31.83
CA ASN A 192 10.74 -36.22 -31.23
C ASN A 192 12.05 -35.44 -31.37
N THR A 193 11.93 -34.14 -31.58
CA THR A 193 13.07 -33.21 -31.55
C THR A 193 12.96 -32.31 -30.33
N ILE A 194 14.00 -32.31 -29.50
CA ILE A 194 14.17 -31.39 -28.39
C ILE A 194 15.27 -30.41 -28.77
N ALA A 195 14.95 -29.12 -28.76
CA ALA A 195 15.83 -28.03 -29.13
C ALA A 195 15.81 -26.96 -28.04
N ILE A 196 16.97 -26.46 -27.63
CA ILE A 196 17.10 -25.52 -26.51
C ILE A 196 18.06 -24.42 -26.92
N LEU A 197 17.59 -23.17 -26.89
CA LEU A 197 18.46 -21.99 -27.02
C LEU A 197 18.85 -21.56 -25.61
N VAL A 198 20.15 -21.48 -25.32
CA VAL A 198 20.68 -20.99 -24.04
C VAL A 198 21.41 -19.68 -24.26
N TRP A 199 21.12 -18.70 -23.41
CA TRP A 199 21.88 -17.45 -23.31
C TRP A 199 22.75 -17.49 -22.07
N TYR A 200 24.05 -17.73 -22.29
CA TYR A 200 25.06 -17.55 -21.29
C TYR A 200 25.47 -16.08 -21.25
N LYS A 201 24.91 -15.33 -20.29
CA LYS A 201 25.26 -13.92 -20.15
C LYS A 201 26.70 -13.76 -19.68
N GLY A 202 27.17 -14.58 -18.72
CA GLY A 202 28.52 -14.45 -18.15
C GLY A 202 28.84 -13.04 -17.66
N GLY A 203 30.13 -12.69 -17.52
CA GLY A 203 30.56 -11.32 -17.22
C GLY A 203 30.93 -11.08 -15.76
N GLN A 204 30.65 -9.88 -15.25
CA GLN A 204 31.01 -9.46 -13.88
C GLN A 204 29.85 -9.65 -12.90
N ASN A 205 30.19 -9.94 -11.63
CA ASN A 205 29.21 -10.02 -10.54
C ASN A 205 28.51 -8.70 -10.31
N GLY A 206 27.19 -8.76 -10.04
CA GLY A 206 26.35 -7.61 -9.72
C GLY A 206 25.28 -7.78 -8.67
N TYR A 207 24.37 -6.80 -8.61
CA TYR A 207 23.28 -6.77 -7.64
C TYR A 207 22.16 -7.77 -7.98
N SER A 208 22.04 -8.12 -9.26
CA SER A 208 20.96 -8.94 -9.82
C SER A 208 21.44 -10.25 -10.44
N GLU A 209 22.77 -10.46 -10.50
CA GLU A 209 23.38 -11.59 -11.19
C GLU A 209 24.76 -11.90 -10.60
N ARG A 210 25.11 -13.19 -10.51
CA ARG A 210 26.44 -13.62 -10.09
C ARG A 210 27.09 -14.47 -11.17
N ALA A 211 28.26 -14.05 -11.63
CA ALA A 211 29.01 -14.76 -12.64
C ALA A 211 29.74 -15.98 -12.06
N VAL A 212 29.61 -17.10 -12.75
CA VAL A 212 30.23 -18.39 -12.37
C VAL A 212 31.39 -18.78 -13.30
N GLY A 213 31.56 -18.01 -14.38
CA GLY A 213 32.64 -18.18 -15.35
C GLY A 213 32.50 -19.38 -16.28
N ASN A 214 31.41 -20.16 -16.20
CA ASN A 214 31.16 -21.34 -17.04
C ASN A 214 29.71 -21.37 -17.53
N GLY A 215 29.52 -21.41 -18.85
CA GLY A 215 28.25 -21.75 -19.46
C GLY A 215 27.91 -23.23 -19.26
N GLY A 216 26.62 -23.55 -19.18
CA GLY A 216 26.15 -24.91 -18.98
C GLY A 216 24.66 -25.06 -19.21
N LEU A 217 24.28 -26.27 -19.63
CA LEU A 217 22.91 -26.75 -19.69
C LEU A 217 22.82 -28.11 -19.00
N LEU A 218 21.87 -28.27 -18.09
CA LEU A 218 21.45 -29.54 -17.55
C LEU A 218 19.99 -29.75 -17.94
N PHE A 219 19.69 -30.91 -18.53
CA PHE A 219 18.35 -31.32 -18.92
C PHE A 219 18.13 -32.75 -18.44
N ASP A 220 17.34 -32.91 -17.38
CA ASP A 220 17.01 -34.21 -16.82
C ASP A 220 15.52 -34.51 -17.01
N ALA A 221 15.20 -35.10 -18.15
CA ALA A 221 13.92 -35.75 -18.38
C ALA A 221 14.17 -37.26 -18.36
N SER A 222 14.59 -37.83 -17.23
CA SER A 222 15.03 -39.25 -17.10
C SER A 222 14.15 -40.28 -17.83
N ALA A 223 12.84 -40.02 -17.97
CA ALA A 223 11.89 -40.86 -18.70
C ALA A 223 11.96 -40.79 -20.24
N VAL A 224 12.60 -39.77 -20.78
CA VAL A 224 12.61 -39.37 -22.19
C VAL A 224 14.04 -39.24 -22.69
N VAL A 225 14.83 -38.37 -22.07
CA VAL A 225 16.24 -38.13 -22.40
C VAL A 225 16.93 -37.34 -21.29
N VAL A 226 18.22 -37.57 -21.14
CA VAL A 226 19.08 -36.77 -20.26
C VAL A 226 20.15 -36.03 -21.07
N SER A 227 20.65 -34.90 -20.56
CA SER A 227 21.75 -34.16 -21.15
C SER A 227 23.07 -34.94 -21.01
N ASP A 228 23.73 -35.20 -22.13
CA ASP A 228 24.99 -35.92 -22.22
C ASP A 228 25.79 -35.50 -23.48
N ASP A 229 26.92 -36.16 -23.73
CA ASP A 229 27.82 -35.88 -24.86
C ASP A 229 27.26 -36.33 -26.22
N THR A 230 26.06 -36.90 -26.27
CA THR A 230 25.38 -37.25 -27.52
C THR A 230 24.47 -36.14 -28.04
N TRP A 231 24.25 -35.09 -27.24
CA TRP A 231 23.58 -33.87 -27.70
C TRP A 231 24.44 -33.14 -28.71
N LYS A 232 23.79 -32.49 -29.68
CA LYS A 232 24.44 -31.61 -30.64
C LYS A 232 24.35 -30.18 -30.16
N TYR A 233 25.37 -29.37 -30.46
CA TYR A 233 25.34 -27.95 -30.21
C TYR A 233 25.93 -27.13 -31.37
N SER A 234 25.49 -25.88 -31.46
CA SER A 234 26.10 -24.83 -32.28
C SER A 234 26.04 -23.51 -31.54
N ILE A 235 27.14 -22.76 -31.51
CA ILE A 235 27.05 -21.32 -31.19
C ILE A 235 26.12 -20.72 -32.24
N HIS A 236 25.11 -19.97 -31.80
CA HIS A 236 24.03 -19.55 -32.68
C HIS A 236 24.47 -18.36 -33.55
N PRO A 237 24.67 -18.54 -34.87
CA PRO A 237 25.38 -17.58 -35.72
C PRO A 237 24.62 -16.28 -35.99
N SER A 238 23.32 -16.22 -35.66
CA SER A 238 22.53 -14.99 -35.73
C SER A 238 22.84 -13.99 -34.62
N PHE A 239 23.31 -14.44 -33.45
CA PHE A 239 23.57 -13.52 -32.35
C PHE A 239 24.97 -12.95 -32.47
N GLY A 240 25.05 -11.64 -32.70
CA GLY A 240 26.31 -10.91 -32.77
C GLY A 240 26.88 -10.63 -31.38
N ALA A 241 28.21 -10.59 -31.28
CA ALA A 241 28.89 -10.13 -30.08
C ALA A 241 28.60 -8.65 -29.84
N THR A 242 28.07 -8.31 -28.67
CA THR A 242 27.87 -6.94 -28.21
C THR A 242 28.64 -6.72 -26.92
N ALA A 243 29.12 -5.49 -26.74
CA ALA A 243 29.73 -5.07 -25.49
C ALA A 243 28.65 -4.76 -24.45
N GLN A 244 29.01 -4.91 -23.18
CA GLN A 244 28.20 -4.41 -22.07
C GLN A 244 28.02 -2.89 -22.20
N LEU A 245 26.82 -2.39 -21.91
CA LEU A 245 26.52 -0.97 -22.07
C LEU A 245 27.23 -0.15 -20.98
N ILE A 246 28.00 0.86 -21.40
CA ILE A 246 28.61 1.86 -20.52
C ILE A 246 27.92 3.20 -20.81
N LEU A 247 27.31 3.81 -19.79
CA LEU A 247 26.73 5.17 -19.90
C LEU A 247 27.47 6.10 -18.94
N ASN A 248 27.86 7.29 -19.41
CA ASN A 248 28.54 8.30 -18.58
C ASN A 248 29.76 7.78 -17.80
N GLY A 249 30.53 6.85 -18.39
CA GLY A 249 31.70 6.24 -17.75
C GLY A 249 31.39 5.23 -16.64
N GLN A 250 30.11 4.94 -16.40
CA GLN A 250 29.63 3.97 -15.43
C GLN A 250 29.21 2.69 -16.14
N ASP A 251 29.64 1.56 -15.58
CA ASP A 251 29.30 0.23 -16.06
C ASP A 251 27.95 -0.20 -15.48
N TYR A 252 26.90 -0.25 -16.31
CA TYR A 252 25.56 -0.69 -15.91
C TYR A 252 25.46 -2.20 -16.06
N LYS A 253 26.42 -2.90 -15.47
CA LYS A 253 26.62 -4.33 -15.63
C LYS A 253 25.49 -5.23 -15.09
N TRP A 254 24.39 -4.63 -14.66
CA TRP A 254 23.31 -5.22 -13.87
C TRP A 254 22.02 -5.49 -14.67
N ILE A 255 21.88 -4.95 -15.89
CA ILE A 255 20.58 -4.87 -16.63
C ILE A 255 20.50 -5.87 -17.81
N ALA A 256 21.61 -6.55 -18.10
CA ALA A 256 21.90 -7.47 -19.21
C ALA A 256 22.55 -6.84 -20.46
N PHE A 257 23.17 -7.68 -21.29
CA PHE A 257 23.85 -7.27 -22.53
C PHE A 257 22.84 -6.89 -23.63
N PRO A 258 23.07 -5.82 -24.39
CA PRO A 258 22.31 -5.57 -25.61
C PRO A 258 22.35 -6.79 -26.53
N VAL A 259 21.27 -7.08 -27.25
CA VAL A 259 21.20 -8.24 -28.15
C VAL A 259 21.19 -7.73 -29.59
N SER A 260 22.09 -8.23 -30.44
CA SER A 260 22.03 -8.00 -31.90
C SER A 260 21.78 -9.32 -32.60
N TYR A 261 20.71 -9.39 -33.40
CA TYR A 261 20.28 -10.59 -34.12
C TYR A 261 20.29 -10.35 -35.63
N ASN A 262 21.09 -11.11 -36.37
CA ASN A 262 21.11 -11.10 -37.83
C ASN A 262 20.32 -12.28 -38.40
N ALA A 263 19.15 -11.98 -38.97
CA ALA A 263 18.25 -12.97 -39.50
C ALA A 263 18.77 -13.69 -40.75
N ALA A 264 19.71 -13.10 -41.48
CA ALA A 264 20.33 -13.75 -42.63
C ALA A 264 21.22 -14.95 -42.22
N ASN A 265 21.69 -14.95 -40.97
CA ASN A 265 22.53 -16.03 -40.44
C ASN A 265 21.72 -17.12 -39.73
N GLU A 266 20.39 -16.98 -39.63
CA GLU A 266 19.55 -17.94 -38.91
C GLU A 266 19.63 -19.35 -39.53
N PRO A 267 19.98 -20.39 -38.73
CA PRO A 267 19.89 -21.77 -39.19
C PRO A 267 18.41 -22.15 -39.38
N ALA A 268 17.91 -21.96 -40.60
CA ALA A 268 16.49 -22.08 -40.90
C ALA A 268 15.90 -23.42 -40.43
N GLY A 269 14.91 -23.35 -39.53
CA GLY A 269 14.19 -24.51 -39.04
C GLY A 269 14.96 -25.41 -38.07
N TRP A 270 16.02 -24.95 -37.40
CA TRP A 270 16.84 -25.77 -36.49
C TRP A 270 16.05 -26.45 -35.34
N THR A 271 14.90 -25.89 -34.96
CA THR A 271 13.95 -26.44 -33.99
C THR A 271 13.01 -27.52 -34.55
N THR A 272 13.01 -27.75 -35.87
CA THR A 272 12.14 -28.70 -36.56
C THR A 272 12.79 -30.09 -36.67
N ALA A 273 11.96 -31.12 -36.90
CA ALA A 273 12.43 -32.50 -37.07
C ALA A 273 13.29 -32.70 -38.34
N GLY A 274 12.97 -31.97 -39.41
CA GLY A 274 13.64 -32.08 -40.72
C GLY A 274 15.02 -31.42 -40.78
N PHE A 275 15.44 -30.68 -39.76
CA PHE A 275 16.75 -30.04 -39.75
C PHE A 275 17.89 -31.07 -39.67
N ASN A 276 18.90 -30.87 -40.53
CA ASN A 276 20.11 -31.68 -40.58
C ASN A 276 21.20 -31.05 -39.71
N ASP A 277 21.42 -31.60 -38.52
CA ASP A 277 22.45 -31.20 -37.56
C ASP A 277 23.73 -32.06 -37.65
N ALA A 278 23.96 -32.76 -38.76
CA ALA A 278 25.15 -33.60 -38.93
C ALA A 278 26.47 -32.82 -38.82
N THR A 279 26.47 -31.54 -39.20
CA THR A 279 27.63 -30.64 -39.10
C THR A 279 27.80 -30.01 -37.72
N TRP A 280 26.84 -30.19 -36.81
CA TRP A 280 26.94 -29.66 -35.45
C TRP A 280 27.89 -30.52 -34.61
N ALA A 281 28.66 -29.83 -33.76
CA ALA A 281 29.55 -30.47 -32.80
C ALA A 281 28.73 -31.23 -31.75
N THR A 282 29.31 -32.28 -31.18
CA THR A 282 28.76 -32.96 -29.99
C THR A 282 29.08 -32.16 -28.73
N ALA A 283 28.13 -32.04 -27.82
CA ALA A 283 28.32 -31.34 -26.57
C ALA A 283 29.37 -32.02 -25.68
N VAL A 284 30.03 -31.25 -24.83
CA VAL A 284 31.04 -31.73 -23.88
C VAL A 284 30.40 -31.85 -22.50
N LYS A 285 30.52 -33.02 -21.86
CA LYS A 285 30.16 -33.22 -20.46
C LYS A 285 31.06 -32.36 -19.56
N LYS A 286 30.45 -31.54 -18.72
CA LYS A 286 31.11 -30.72 -17.69
C LYS A 286 30.99 -31.32 -16.29
N GLY A 287 30.12 -32.31 -16.10
CA GLY A 287 29.99 -33.09 -14.87
C GLY A 287 28.53 -33.41 -14.54
N PRO A 288 28.26 -34.24 -13.52
CA PRO A 288 26.90 -34.53 -13.06
C PRO A 288 26.23 -33.28 -12.48
N ALA A 289 24.92 -33.33 -12.24
CA ALA A 289 24.11 -32.24 -11.66
C ALA A 289 24.80 -31.44 -10.53
N GLY A 290 25.47 -32.12 -9.59
CA GLY A 290 26.16 -31.54 -8.44
C GLY A 290 27.57 -30.99 -8.69
N ALA A 291 28.04 -30.96 -9.93
CA ALA A 291 29.40 -30.53 -10.26
C ALA A 291 29.60 -29.03 -10.06
N ALA A 292 30.76 -28.64 -9.53
CA ALA A 292 31.17 -27.24 -9.51
C ALA A 292 31.31 -26.71 -10.96
N PRO A 293 30.98 -25.43 -11.22
CA PRO A 293 30.59 -24.38 -10.26
C PRO A 293 29.07 -24.28 -9.99
N TRP A 294 28.26 -25.20 -10.48
CA TRP A 294 26.79 -25.17 -10.31
C TRP A 294 26.32 -25.78 -8.99
N ASN A 295 27.09 -26.73 -8.45
CA ASN A 295 26.88 -27.34 -7.13
C ASN A 295 25.44 -27.85 -6.94
N THR A 296 24.84 -27.65 -5.76
CA THR A 296 23.50 -28.18 -5.48
C THR A 296 22.46 -27.46 -6.32
N LEU A 297 21.53 -28.23 -6.90
CA LEU A 297 20.39 -27.68 -7.62
C LEU A 297 19.25 -27.40 -6.65
N VAL A 298 18.79 -26.15 -6.64
CA VAL A 298 17.68 -25.68 -5.82
C VAL A 298 16.48 -25.43 -6.74
N PRO A 299 15.27 -25.90 -6.41
CA PRO A 299 14.11 -25.64 -7.26
C PRO A 299 13.82 -24.14 -7.32
N ARG A 300 13.35 -23.64 -8.47
CA ARG A 300 13.01 -22.24 -8.75
C ARG A 300 12.21 -21.56 -7.64
N GLY A 301 11.28 -22.27 -6.99
CA GLY A 301 10.51 -21.78 -5.83
C GLY A 301 9.44 -20.72 -6.12
N ILE A 302 9.37 -20.19 -7.34
CA ILE A 302 8.40 -19.17 -7.81
C ILE A 302 7.77 -19.59 -9.14
N PRO A 303 6.58 -19.06 -9.53
CA PRO A 303 5.96 -19.41 -10.82
C PRO A 303 6.80 -18.98 -12.04
N PHE A 304 6.44 -19.53 -13.20
CA PHE A 304 6.84 -18.94 -14.48
C PHE A 304 6.16 -17.59 -14.71
N TRP A 305 6.56 -16.89 -15.76
CA TRP A 305 6.08 -15.54 -16.02
C TRP A 305 4.62 -15.53 -16.49
N ARG A 306 3.87 -14.54 -16.02
CA ARG A 306 2.58 -14.19 -16.63
C ARG A 306 2.84 -13.64 -18.04
N ASP A 307 2.09 -14.12 -19.02
CA ASP A 307 2.12 -13.66 -20.42
C ASP A 307 0.75 -13.10 -20.79
N ALA A 308 0.68 -11.81 -21.11
CA ALA A 308 -0.57 -11.14 -21.46
C ALA A 308 -0.96 -11.26 -22.95
N GLY A 309 -0.18 -11.99 -23.76
CA GLY A 309 -0.36 -12.03 -25.21
C GLY A 309 0.26 -10.82 -25.93
N LEU A 310 0.16 -10.81 -27.27
CA LEU A 310 0.58 -9.66 -28.08
C LEU A 310 -0.48 -8.56 -28.05
N SER A 311 -0.05 -7.35 -27.71
CA SER A 311 -0.86 -6.15 -27.68
C SER A 311 -0.43 -5.13 -28.72
N ASN A 312 -1.40 -4.40 -29.28
CA ASN A 312 -1.14 -3.29 -30.18
C ASN A 312 -0.72 -2.04 -29.37
N TYR A 313 0.07 -1.18 -30.00
CA TYR A 313 0.35 0.15 -29.46
C TYR A 313 -0.91 1.03 -29.49
N GLN A 314 -1.01 1.97 -28.55
CA GLN A 314 -2.19 2.85 -28.39
C GLN A 314 -2.29 3.90 -29.50
N ASN A 315 -1.16 4.28 -30.11
CA ASN A 315 -1.09 5.21 -31.22
C ASN A 315 -0.97 4.49 -32.57
N THR A 316 -1.43 5.16 -33.61
CA THR A 316 -1.24 4.70 -34.99
C THR A 316 0.23 4.82 -35.40
N LEU A 317 0.77 3.74 -35.95
CA LEU A 317 2.14 3.67 -36.49
C LEU A 317 2.09 3.69 -38.03
N PRO A 318 3.15 4.16 -38.71
CA PRO A 318 3.20 4.18 -40.16
C PRO A 318 3.20 2.76 -40.75
N ALA A 319 2.55 2.59 -41.90
CA ALA A 319 2.48 1.32 -42.60
C ALA A 319 3.78 0.96 -43.35
N SER A 320 4.67 1.92 -43.60
CA SER A 320 5.96 1.68 -44.25
C SER A 320 7.03 2.71 -43.89
N ILE A 321 8.29 2.31 -44.06
CA ILE A 321 9.48 3.13 -43.87
C ILE A 321 10.32 3.08 -45.16
N THR A 322 10.74 4.24 -45.66
CA THR A 322 11.49 4.36 -46.93
C THR A 322 12.86 5.02 -46.79
N ALA A 323 13.19 5.53 -45.61
CA ALA A 323 14.48 6.13 -45.28
C ALA A 323 14.82 5.87 -43.80
N ASN A 324 16.09 6.10 -43.42
CA ASN A 324 16.49 6.02 -42.02
C ASN A 324 15.64 6.97 -41.18
N THR A 325 15.02 6.44 -40.12
CA THR A 325 14.09 7.20 -39.27
C THR A 325 13.87 6.48 -37.96
N SER A 326 13.12 7.10 -37.05
CA SER A 326 12.64 6.45 -35.82
C SER A 326 11.13 6.60 -35.70
N ILE A 327 10.47 5.58 -35.20
CA ILE A 327 9.04 5.61 -34.87
C ILE A 327 8.83 5.10 -33.44
N THR A 328 7.78 5.58 -32.78
CA THR A 328 7.54 5.28 -31.37
C THR A 328 6.12 4.78 -31.16
N GLY A 329 6.00 3.60 -30.57
CA GLY A 329 4.75 3.06 -30.08
C GLY A 329 4.52 3.42 -28.61
N THR A 330 3.32 3.85 -28.26
CA THR A 330 2.90 4.19 -26.90
C THR A 330 2.20 3.00 -26.27
N VAL A 331 2.67 2.59 -25.09
CA VAL A 331 2.03 1.55 -24.26
C VAL A 331 1.13 2.15 -23.17
N GLY A 332 1.28 3.45 -22.89
CA GLY A 332 0.41 4.23 -22.02
C GLY A 332 0.72 4.16 -20.52
N THR A 333 1.39 3.10 -20.07
CA THR A 333 1.86 2.94 -18.68
C THR A 333 3.21 2.24 -18.63
N ASN A 334 3.94 2.41 -17.53
CA ASN A 334 5.17 1.67 -17.29
C ASN A 334 4.79 0.19 -17.07
N ILE A 335 5.40 -0.72 -17.82
CA ILE A 335 5.17 -2.16 -17.76
C ILE A 335 6.47 -2.89 -18.10
N GLN A 336 6.60 -4.15 -17.68
CA GLN A 336 7.64 -5.05 -18.18
C GLN A 336 7.16 -5.70 -19.49
N LEU A 337 7.89 -5.51 -20.59
CA LEU A 337 7.47 -5.95 -21.92
C LEU A 337 8.61 -6.49 -22.79
N ARG A 338 8.23 -7.09 -23.91
CA ARG A 338 9.09 -7.46 -25.05
C ARG A 338 8.54 -6.88 -26.33
N PRO A 339 9.32 -6.10 -27.10
CA PRO A 339 8.92 -5.67 -28.43
C PRO A 339 8.78 -6.83 -29.41
N TYR A 340 7.78 -6.73 -30.29
CA TYR A 340 7.54 -7.64 -31.40
C TYR A 340 7.58 -6.86 -32.72
N LEU A 341 8.14 -7.46 -33.75
CA LEU A 341 8.17 -6.93 -35.11
C LEU A 341 7.70 -7.98 -36.13
N HIS A 342 6.91 -7.53 -37.09
CA HIS A 342 6.53 -8.25 -38.30
C HIS A 342 6.63 -7.29 -39.47
N VAL A 343 7.55 -7.56 -40.38
CA VAL A 343 7.91 -6.64 -41.48
C VAL A 343 8.17 -7.41 -42.76
N ASN A 344 7.95 -6.76 -43.90
CA ASN A 344 8.53 -7.18 -45.18
C ASN A 344 9.57 -6.14 -45.60
N ALA A 345 10.83 -6.54 -45.67
CA ALA A 345 11.96 -5.62 -45.76
C ALA A 345 13.03 -6.10 -46.75
N PRO A 346 13.83 -5.18 -47.33
CA PRO A 346 15.11 -5.52 -47.93
C PRO A 346 16.03 -6.18 -46.90
N ALA A 347 17.00 -6.99 -47.37
CA ALA A 347 18.03 -7.53 -46.48
C ALA A 347 18.96 -6.43 -45.96
N GLY A 348 19.42 -6.56 -44.71
CA GLY A 348 20.43 -5.70 -44.11
C GLY A 348 19.91 -4.43 -43.44
N VAL A 349 18.59 -4.18 -43.43
CA VAL A 349 18.00 -3.09 -42.65
C VAL A 349 18.18 -3.41 -41.17
N LYS A 350 18.68 -2.45 -40.40
CA LYS A 350 18.84 -2.57 -38.95
C LYS A 350 17.68 -1.89 -38.25
N ILE A 351 17.01 -2.62 -37.38
CA ILE A 351 15.87 -2.16 -36.59
C ILE A 351 16.27 -2.28 -35.12
N LYS A 352 16.59 -1.14 -34.50
CA LYS A 352 16.95 -1.09 -33.08
C LYS A 352 15.72 -0.75 -32.24
N MET A 353 15.35 -1.68 -31.36
CA MET A 353 14.23 -1.58 -30.43
C MET A 353 14.73 -1.08 -29.07
N ILE A 354 14.24 0.08 -28.66
CA ILE A 354 14.64 0.80 -27.44
C ILE A 354 13.41 0.98 -26.56
N VAL A 355 13.44 0.41 -25.36
CA VAL A 355 12.33 0.48 -24.39
C VAL A 355 12.68 1.42 -23.23
N ASN A 356 13.96 1.46 -22.85
CA ASN A 356 14.52 2.37 -21.88
C ASN A 356 15.96 2.76 -22.29
N ARG A 357 16.57 3.70 -21.57
CA ARG A 357 17.93 4.19 -21.86
C ARG A 357 19.06 3.21 -21.52
N PHE A 358 18.77 2.18 -20.73
CA PHE A 358 19.78 1.27 -20.20
C PHE A 358 19.92 -0.04 -20.99
N TYR A 359 19.07 -0.26 -22.00
CA TYR A 359 19.11 -1.48 -22.79
C TYR A 359 18.44 -1.31 -24.15
N TRP A 360 18.95 -2.01 -25.17
CA TRP A 360 18.35 -2.09 -26.51
C TRP A 360 18.56 -3.47 -27.15
N GLN A 361 17.75 -3.79 -28.16
CA GLN A 361 17.95 -4.95 -29.04
C GLN A 361 17.97 -4.48 -30.49
N GLU A 362 18.83 -5.06 -31.31
CA GLU A 362 18.93 -4.79 -32.73
C GLU A 362 18.56 -6.04 -33.52
N TYR A 363 17.71 -5.88 -34.53
CA TYR A 363 17.36 -6.91 -35.48
C TYR A 363 17.82 -6.48 -36.88
N ILE A 364 18.57 -7.35 -37.57
CA ILE A 364 19.04 -7.13 -38.93
C ILE A 364 18.26 -8.04 -39.86
N THR A 365 17.55 -7.44 -40.82
CA THR A 365 16.57 -8.14 -41.67
C THR A 365 17.23 -9.07 -42.69
N LYS A 366 16.56 -10.18 -43.00
CA LYS A 366 16.69 -10.91 -44.28
C LYS A 366 15.72 -10.32 -45.31
N ALA A 367 15.88 -10.66 -46.58
CA ALA A 367 14.96 -10.19 -47.61
C ALA A 367 13.58 -10.85 -47.47
N GLY A 368 12.52 -10.06 -47.65
CA GLY A 368 11.12 -10.53 -47.63
C GLY A 368 10.44 -10.39 -46.28
N GLU A 369 9.33 -11.11 -46.12
CA GLU A 369 8.50 -11.13 -44.92
C GLU A 369 9.16 -11.94 -43.79
N GLN A 370 9.11 -11.39 -42.56
CA GLN A 370 9.73 -11.98 -41.38
C GLN A 370 9.13 -11.44 -40.07
N GLU A 371 9.24 -12.25 -39.03
CA GLU A 371 8.79 -11.94 -37.67
C GLU A 371 9.93 -12.13 -36.65
N PHE A 372 9.93 -11.30 -35.60
CA PHE A 372 10.86 -11.44 -34.48
C PHE A 372 10.25 -10.88 -33.20
N GLU A 373 10.43 -11.60 -32.08
CA GLU A 373 10.10 -11.14 -30.73
C GLU A 373 11.40 -11.03 -29.94
N CYS A 374 11.59 -9.90 -29.28
CA CYS A 374 12.72 -9.69 -28.38
C CYS A 374 12.78 -10.77 -27.30
N PHE A 375 13.96 -11.39 -27.09
CA PHE A 375 14.11 -12.48 -26.13
C PHE A 375 14.14 -11.98 -24.69
N ALA A 376 14.96 -10.95 -24.41
CA ALA A 376 15.03 -10.34 -23.09
C ALA A 376 13.88 -9.33 -22.88
N TRP A 377 13.31 -9.34 -21.69
CA TRP A 377 12.31 -8.35 -21.26
C TRP A 377 12.97 -7.02 -20.88
N GLN A 378 12.21 -5.92 -20.97
CA GLN A 378 12.60 -4.58 -20.53
C GLN A 378 11.41 -3.82 -19.94
N ASN A 379 11.63 -2.78 -19.15
CA ASN A 379 10.54 -1.95 -18.63
C ASN A 379 10.37 -0.63 -19.42
N SER A 380 9.14 -0.23 -19.70
CA SER A 380 8.78 0.98 -20.46
C SER A 380 8.71 2.22 -19.58
N ASN A 381 9.84 2.67 -19.04
CA ASN A 381 9.89 3.83 -18.13
C ASN A 381 9.27 5.11 -18.72
N ASN A 382 9.41 5.32 -20.04
CA ASN A 382 8.81 6.44 -20.77
C ASN A 382 7.44 6.13 -21.39
N HIS A 383 6.83 5.00 -21.01
CA HIS A 383 5.56 4.49 -21.54
C HIS A 383 5.57 4.25 -23.06
N THR A 384 6.75 3.99 -23.63
CA THR A 384 6.95 3.85 -25.07
C THR A 384 7.92 2.73 -25.43
N VAL A 385 7.88 2.35 -26.71
CA VAL A 385 8.90 1.54 -27.40
C VAL A 385 9.28 2.28 -28.68
N THR A 386 10.56 2.62 -28.83
CA THR A 386 11.09 3.27 -30.03
C THR A 386 11.78 2.25 -30.93
N TYR A 387 11.47 2.31 -32.22
CA TYR A 387 12.11 1.52 -33.27
C TYR A 387 12.92 2.45 -34.17
N GLU A 388 14.25 2.37 -34.10
CA GLU A 388 15.17 3.12 -34.96
C GLU A 388 15.54 2.26 -36.18
N PHE A 389 15.19 2.75 -37.36
CA PHE A 389 15.49 2.11 -38.65
C PHE A 389 16.73 2.76 -39.26
N THR A 390 17.76 1.95 -39.51
CA THR A 390 18.98 2.38 -40.20
C THR A 390 19.37 1.40 -41.30
N ASN A 391 20.21 1.84 -42.23
CA ASN A 391 20.55 1.10 -43.44
C ASN A 391 19.32 0.76 -44.32
N VAL A 392 18.35 1.68 -44.38
CA VAL A 392 17.14 1.51 -45.20
C VAL A 392 17.50 1.73 -46.67
N SER A 393 17.58 0.64 -47.44
CA SER A 393 17.96 0.62 -48.86
C SER A 393 16.77 0.45 -49.82
N GLY A 394 15.56 0.31 -49.27
CA GLY A 394 14.30 0.16 -49.99
C GLY A 394 13.13 0.17 -49.01
N THR A 395 11.90 0.01 -49.51
CA THR A 395 10.70 0.09 -48.67
C THR A 395 10.62 -1.07 -47.67
N VAL A 396 10.56 -0.74 -46.39
CA VAL A 396 10.18 -1.66 -45.31
C VAL A 396 8.68 -1.52 -45.08
N GLN A 397 7.90 -2.55 -45.41
CA GLN A 397 6.49 -2.62 -45.07
C GLN A 397 6.35 -3.08 -43.61
N ILE A 398 5.61 -2.31 -42.82
CA ILE A 398 5.28 -2.63 -41.44
C ILE A 398 3.97 -3.41 -41.41
N LEU A 399 4.07 -4.72 -41.18
CA LEU A 399 2.91 -5.63 -41.15
C LEU A 399 2.33 -5.74 -39.73
N GLY A 400 3.17 -5.61 -38.69
CA GLY A 400 2.73 -5.54 -37.32
C GLY A 400 3.85 -5.23 -36.34
N LEU A 401 3.83 -4.03 -35.73
CA LEU A 401 4.62 -3.74 -34.53
C LEU A 401 3.72 -3.86 -33.31
N LYS A 402 4.13 -4.70 -32.36
CA LYS A 402 3.37 -5.01 -31.15
C LYS A 402 4.32 -5.11 -29.97
N TYR A 403 3.78 -5.36 -28.79
CA TYR A 403 4.56 -5.73 -27.63
C TYR A 403 3.84 -6.84 -26.86
N ARG A 404 4.61 -7.58 -26.07
CA ARG A 404 4.10 -8.56 -25.12
C ARG A 404 4.45 -8.14 -23.71
N GLU A 405 3.44 -7.92 -22.88
CA GLU A 405 3.65 -7.68 -21.46
C GLU A 405 3.95 -9.01 -20.75
N THR A 406 4.96 -9.00 -19.88
CA THR A 406 5.30 -10.15 -19.03
C THR A 406 5.59 -9.68 -17.62
N SER A 407 5.13 -10.38 -16.58
CA SER A 407 5.39 -10.02 -15.19
C SER A 407 5.60 -11.24 -14.31
N TYR A 408 5.91 -11.05 -13.03
CA TYR A 408 5.66 -12.08 -12.03
C TYR A 408 4.18 -12.49 -12.09
N ASP A 409 3.91 -13.78 -11.90
CA ASP A 409 2.57 -14.33 -11.95
C ASP A 409 1.91 -14.31 -10.57
N ALA A 410 1.35 -13.13 -10.24
CA ALA A 410 0.48 -12.92 -9.10
C ALA A 410 -0.72 -12.05 -9.51
N ASP A 411 -1.89 -12.38 -8.97
CA ASP A 411 -3.11 -11.62 -9.23
C ASP A 411 -3.18 -10.40 -8.33
N ILE A 412 -3.61 -9.27 -8.89
CA ILE A 412 -3.92 -8.06 -8.12
C ILE A 412 -5.31 -8.25 -7.51
N ALA A 413 -5.36 -8.77 -6.29
CA ALA A 413 -6.60 -9.01 -5.53
C ALA A 413 -7.01 -7.79 -4.69
N GLY A 414 -6.03 -6.97 -4.30
CA GLY A 414 -6.24 -5.78 -3.48
C GLY A 414 -6.99 -4.68 -4.21
N GLN A 415 -7.89 -4.00 -3.51
CA GLN A 415 -8.65 -2.87 -4.03
C GLN A 415 -8.61 -1.69 -3.08
N PHE A 416 -8.76 -0.49 -3.63
CA PHE A 416 -8.72 0.76 -2.90
C PHE A 416 -9.61 1.81 -3.58
N ASN A 417 -10.46 2.46 -2.79
CA ASN A 417 -11.18 3.64 -3.22
C ASN A 417 -11.50 4.52 -2.01
N SER A 418 -11.18 5.80 -2.06
CA SER A 418 -11.48 6.77 -1.00
C SER A 418 -12.22 7.99 -1.54
N SER A 419 -12.76 8.79 -0.61
CA SER A 419 -13.35 10.11 -0.92
C SER A 419 -12.32 11.14 -1.41
N ASP A 420 -11.01 10.86 -1.29
CA ASP A 420 -9.94 11.74 -1.74
C ASP A 420 -9.30 11.20 -3.03
N ALA A 421 -9.57 11.86 -4.15
CA ALA A 421 -9.07 11.45 -5.47
C ALA A 421 -7.53 11.45 -5.55
N SER A 422 -6.84 12.28 -4.77
CA SER A 422 -5.37 12.31 -4.75
C SER A 422 -4.79 11.03 -4.12
N LEU A 423 -5.43 10.51 -3.08
CA LEU A 423 -5.05 9.23 -2.46
C LEU A 423 -5.33 8.05 -3.39
N ASN A 424 -6.43 8.09 -4.14
CA ASN A 424 -6.75 7.05 -5.15
C ASN A 424 -5.68 7.01 -6.25
N THR A 425 -5.17 8.18 -6.66
CA THR A 425 -4.09 8.30 -7.64
C THR A 425 -2.77 7.81 -7.07
N LEU A 426 -2.43 8.21 -5.84
CA LEU A 426 -1.23 7.75 -5.14
C LEU A 426 -1.22 6.22 -4.99
N TRP A 427 -2.32 5.61 -4.55
CA TRP A 427 -2.44 4.17 -4.42
C TRP A 427 -2.25 3.46 -5.77
N THR A 428 -2.84 4.01 -6.84
CA THR A 428 -2.69 3.46 -8.20
C THR A 428 -1.23 3.48 -8.66
N LYS A 429 -0.52 4.59 -8.44
CA LYS A 429 0.90 4.71 -8.78
C LYS A 429 1.79 3.81 -7.92
N ALA A 430 1.50 3.69 -6.63
CA ALA A 430 2.21 2.78 -5.73
C ALA A 430 2.04 1.32 -6.16
N LYS A 431 0.82 0.88 -6.49
CA LYS A 431 0.54 -0.45 -7.04
C LYS A 431 1.30 -0.71 -8.34
N ASN A 432 1.32 0.25 -9.27
CA ASN A 432 2.05 0.11 -10.52
C ASN A 432 3.56 -0.02 -10.27
N THR A 433 4.10 0.77 -9.35
CA THR A 433 5.51 0.71 -8.92
C THR A 433 5.84 -0.68 -8.42
N SER A 434 5.08 -1.18 -7.44
CA SER A 434 5.20 -2.54 -6.89
C SER A 434 5.21 -3.62 -7.97
N ARG A 435 4.25 -3.57 -8.91
CA ARG A 435 4.08 -4.60 -9.95
C ARG A 435 5.31 -4.71 -10.87
N ILE A 436 5.99 -3.60 -11.12
CA ILE A 436 7.10 -3.54 -12.06
C ILE A 436 8.43 -3.79 -11.34
N CYS A 437 8.50 -3.53 -10.03
CA CYS A 437 9.64 -3.86 -9.16
C CYS A 437 9.66 -5.33 -8.67
N MET A 438 8.95 -6.25 -9.33
CA MET A 438 9.01 -7.68 -9.01
C MET A 438 9.08 -8.56 -10.27
N ARG A 439 9.96 -9.56 -10.26
CA ARG A 439 10.04 -10.63 -11.27
C ARG A 439 10.74 -11.89 -10.73
N ASP A 440 11.99 -12.19 -11.08
CA ASP A 440 12.73 -13.31 -10.44
C ASP A 440 13.06 -13.04 -8.98
N GLN A 441 13.01 -11.78 -8.58
CA GLN A 441 13.20 -11.25 -7.24
C GLN A 441 12.43 -9.94 -7.09
N TYR A 442 12.43 -9.39 -5.88
CA TYR A 442 12.09 -7.98 -5.66
C TYR A 442 13.24 -7.09 -6.15
N TYR A 443 12.90 -5.93 -6.69
CA TYR A 443 13.83 -4.94 -7.23
C TYR A 443 13.70 -3.63 -6.46
N ASP A 444 14.80 -2.88 -6.36
CA ASP A 444 14.79 -1.45 -6.07
C ASP A 444 14.09 -0.69 -7.21
N CYS A 445 14.60 -0.85 -8.43
CA CYS A 445 14.08 -0.25 -9.65
C CYS A 445 14.18 -1.25 -10.82
N PRO A 446 13.26 -1.19 -11.78
CA PRO A 446 13.20 -2.16 -12.89
C PRO A 446 14.13 -1.80 -14.06
N ASP A 447 14.62 -0.55 -14.10
CA ASP A 447 15.38 -0.02 -15.22
C ASP A 447 16.89 -0.08 -14.99
N ARG A 448 17.40 0.54 -13.92
CA ARG A 448 18.85 0.79 -13.70
C ARG A 448 19.62 -0.34 -13.01
N GLU A 449 19.04 -1.01 -12.02
CA GLU A 449 19.81 -1.93 -11.16
C GLU A 449 19.19 -3.33 -11.10
N ARG A 450 17.89 -3.41 -10.86
CA ARG A 450 17.17 -4.67 -10.61
C ARG A 450 17.75 -5.42 -9.41
N GLY A 451 18.29 -4.71 -8.43
CA GLY A 451 18.93 -5.27 -7.25
C GLY A 451 17.91 -5.59 -6.15
N GLN A 452 18.12 -6.69 -5.43
CA GLN A 452 17.30 -7.03 -4.26
C GLN A 452 17.82 -6.30 -3.01
N TRP A 453 17.62 -4.97 -2.99
CA TRP A 453 18.04 -4.09 -1.89
C TRP A 453 17.11 -4.24 -0.69
N TRP A 454 17.65 -4.69 0.43
CA TRP A 454 16.81 -5.17 1.54
C TRP A 454 16.06 -4.08 2.34
N GLY A 455 16.44 -2.81 2.19
CA GLY A 455 15.60 -1.69 2.62
C GLY A 455 14.28 -1.67 1.85
N ASP A 456 14.35 -1.65 0.52
CA ASP A 456 13.21 -1.70 -0.39
C ASP A 456 12.39 -2.97 -0.25
N VAL A 457 13.06 -4.13 -0.16
CA VAL A 457 12.38 -5.43 -0.04
C VAL A 457 11.52 -5.50 1.22
N SER A 458 11.99 -4.90 2.31
CA SER A 458 11.23 -4.86 3.58
C SER A 458 9.88 -4.16 3.39
N GLU A 459 9.85 -3.03 2.69
CA GLU A 459 8.59 -2.32 2.38
C GLU A 459 7.76 -3.08 1.36
N GLN A 460 8.41 -3.61 0.33
CA GLN A 460 7.78 -4.42 -0.72
C GLN A 460 6.97 -5.58 -0.15
N ILE A 461 7.55 -6.30 0.80
CA ILE A 461 6.85 -7.40 1.46
C ILE A 461 5.59 -6.89 2.15
N LEU A 462 5.67 -5.77 2.88
CA LEU A 462 4.53 -5.23 3.63
C LEU A 462 3.39 -4.80 2.71
N TYR A 463 3.65 -4.01 1.67
CA TYR A 463 2.59 -3.58 0.77
C TYR A 463 2.13 -4.68 -0.20
N SER A 464 2.96 -5.70 -0.48
CA SER A 464 2.55 -6.85 -1.31
C SER A 464 1.35 -7.60 -0.72
N PHE A 465 1.29 -7.74 0.61
CA PHE A 465 0.17 -8.38 1.31
C PHE A 465 -1.17 -7.65 1.16
N TYR A 466 -1.15 -6.38 0.73
CA TYR A 466 -2.35 -5.58 0.52
C TYR A 466 -2.71 -5.43 -0.97
N ILE A 467 -1.89 -5.97 -1.88
CA ILE A 467 -2.09 -5.85 -3.34
C ILE A 467 -2.37 -7.21 -3.96
N TYR A 468 -1.56 -8.22 -3.64
CA TYR A 468 -1.53 -9.47 -4.41
C TYR A 468 -2.21 -10.61 -3.68
N ASP A 469 -2.66 -11.59 -4.45
CA ASP A 469 -3.03 -12.89 -3.92
C ASP A 469 -1.84 -13.62 -3.27
N THR A 470 -2.11 -14.74 -2.60
CA THR A 470 -1.10 -15.44 -1.80
C THR A 470 0.05 -16.03 -2.61
N SER A 471 -0.06 -16.10 -3.93
CA SER A 471 1.02 -16.53 -4.83
C SER A 471 2.30 -15.67 -4.69
N VAL A 472 2.17 -14.41 -4.27
CA VAL A 472 3.32 -13.51 -4.02
C VAL A 472 4.19 -13.99 -2.85
N ASN A 473 3.62 -14.74 -1.89
CA ASN A 473 4.34 -15.24 -0.73
C ASN A 473 5.50 -16.17 -1.12
N LYS A 474 5.44 -16.81 -2.29
CA LYS A 474 6.52 -17.62 -2.86
C LYS A 474 7.76 -16.76 -3.14
N LEU A 475 7.57 -15.55 -3.66
CA LEU A 475 8.65 -14.59 -3.90
C LEU A 475 9.27 -14.13 -2.58
N THR A 476 8.45 -13.78 -1.59
CA THR A 476 8.94 -13.39 -0.25
C THR A 476 9.70 -14.51 0.45
N ARG A 477 9.19 -15.75 0.41
CA ARG A 477 9.87 -16.92 0.99
C ARG A 477 11.24 -17.13 0.33
N LYS A 478 11.28 -17.06 -1.01
CA LYS A 478 12.52 -17.14 -1.78
C LYS A 478 13.51 -16.03 -1.39
N ALA A 479 13.06 -14.78 -1.31
CA ALA A 479 13.91 -13.65 -0.94
C ALA A 479 14.55 -13.85 0.44
N PHE A 480 13.79 -14.22 1.47
CA PHE A 480 14.35 -14.45 2.81
C PHE A 480 15.37 -15.61 2.85
N ARG A 481 15.14 -16.69 2.10
CA ARG A 481 16.14 -17.76 1.93
C ARG A 481 17.43 -17.21 1.33
N GLU A 482 17.31 -16.44 0.26
CA GLU A 482 18.47 -15.82 -0.40
C GLU A 482 19.24 -14.88 0.53
N LEU A 483 18.56 -14.05 1.31
CA LEU A 483 19.20 -13.19 2.32
C LEU A 483 19.98 -14.00 3.35
N MET A 484 19.31 -14.99 3.95
CA MET A 484 19.87 -15.73 5.08
C MET A 484 20.96 -16.70 4.63
N HIS A 485 20.85 -17.30 3.45
CA HIS A 485 21.83 -18.26 2.94
C HIS A 485 23.04 -17.58 2.28
N THR A 486 22.91 -16.30 1.90
CA THR A 486 24.04 -15.47 1.43
C THR A 486 24.77 -14.79 2.59
N GLN A 487 24.39 -15.03 3.85
CA GLN A 487 25.00 -14.43 5.04
C GLN A 487 26.53 -14.58 5.09
N LYS A 488 27.23 -13.52 5.53
CA LYS A 488 28.69 -13.48 5.62
C LYS A 488 29.22 -14.45 6.69
N ALA A 489 30.50 -14.78 6.60
CA ALA A 489 31.17 -15.66 7.55
C ALA A 489 31.06 -15.14 9.01
N ASN A 490 31.21 -13.83 9.22
CA ASN A 490 31.09 -13.17 10.53
C ASN A 490 29.64 -13.03 11.05
N GLY A 491 28.64 -13.45 10.28
CA GLY A 491 27.22 -13.36 10.65
C GLY A 491 26.49 -12.11 10.18
N SER A 492 27.19 -11.10 9.63
CA SER A 492 26.52 -9.95 9.03
C SER A 492 25.89 -10.31 7.67
N LEU A 493 25.00 -9.46 7.18
CA LEU A 493 24.23 -9.69 5.95
C LEU A 493 24.76 -8.80 4.82
N TYR A 494 24.61 -9.27 3.58
CA TYR A 494 24.73 -8.41 2.40
C TYR A 494 23.41 -7.67 2.19
N THR A 495 23.46 -6.38 1.88
CA THR A 495 22.23 -5.59 1.68
C THR A 495 21.60 -5.83 0.31
N THR A 496 22.38 -6.25 -0.69
CA THR A 496 21.86 -6.61 -2.03
C THR A 496 21.62 -8.11 -2.20
N ALA A 497 21.48 -8.87 -1.10
CA ALA A 497 21.44 -10.33 -1.14
C ALA A 497 20.33 -10.90 -2.04
N PRO A 498 20.64 -11.91 -2.89
CA PRO A 498 21.87 -12.71 -2.91
C PRO A 498 23.05 -12.09 -3.70
N GLY A 499 22.93 -10.84 -4.16
CA GLY A 499 24.08 -10.01 -4.50
C GLY A 499 25.02 -9.81 -3.28
N THR A 500 26.31 -9.59 -3.54
CA THR A 500 27.36 -9.67 -2.50
C THR A 500 28.01 -8.34 -2.18
N SER A 501 27.26 -7.24 -2.28
CA SER A 501 27.79 -5.89 -2.04
C SER A 501 27.25 -5.30 -0.74
N PHE A 502 28.12 -4.54 -0.07
CA PHE A 502 27.83 -3.71 1.09
C PHE A 502 27.37 -4.45 2.36
N HIS A 503 27.26 -3.65 3.42
CA HIS A 503 26.53 -3.94 4.64
C HIS A 503 25.98 -2.60 5.12
N LEU A 504 24.66 -2.44 5.06
CA LEU A 504 23.92 -1.28 5.54
C LEU A 504 23.15 -1.72 6.79
N PRO A 505 23.59 -1.34 8.00
CA PRO A 505 23.02 -1.86 9.24
C PRO A 505 21.51 -1.62 9.37
N ASP A 506 21.01 -0.43 9.02
CA ASP A 506 19.61 -0.07 9.08
C ASP A 506 18.74 -0.94 8.17
N GLN A 507 19.09 -1.07 6.88
CA GLN A 507 18.35 -1.87 5.91
C GLN A 507 18.36 -3.35 6.28
N ASN A 508 19.51 -3.88 6.72
CA ASN A 508 19.60 -5.28 7.15
C ASN A 508 18.77 -5.55 8.42
N MET A 509 18.74 -4.61 9.37
CA MET A 509 17.90 -4.76 10.55
C MET A 509 16.41 -4.63 10.20
N ALA A 510 16.03 -3.74 9.29
CA ALA A 510 14.66 -3.63 8.79
C ALA A 510 14.19 -4.96 8.13
N ALA A 511 15.07 -5.59 7.36
CA ALA A 511 14.82 -6.90 6.75
C ALA A 511 14.55 -7.98 7.80
N VAL A 512 15.42 -8.09 8.81
CA VAL A 512 15.27 -9.08 9.88
C VAL A 512 14.04 -8.77 10.74
N ALA A 513 13.76 -7.50 11.04
CA ALA A 513 12.55 -7.11 11.76
C ALA A 513 11.27 -7.51 10.99
N THR A 514 11.28 -7.43 9.66
CA THR A 514 10.14 -7.76 8.80
C THR A 514 9.76 -9.25 8.81
N LEU A 515 10.66 -10.16 9.18
CA LEU A 515 10.38 -11.60 9.27
C LEU A 515 9.17 -11.93 10.15
N TRP A 516 9.02 -11.26 11.29
CA TRP A 516 7.88 -11.52 12.17
C TRP A 516 6.58 -11.02 11.53
N LYS A 517 6.60 -9.84 10.89
CA LYS A 517 5.45 -9.34 10.12
C LYS A 517 5.10 -10.33 8.99
N TYR A 518 6.08 -10.85 8.26
CA TYR A 518 5.85 -11.89 7.24
C TYR A 518 5.11 -13.10 7.82
N TYR A 519 5.54 -13.62 8.97
CA TYR A 519 4.86 -14.74 9.63
C TYR A 519 3.42 -14.38 10.07
N MET A 520 3.21 -13.19 10.63
CA MET A 520 1.88 -12.74 11.05
C MET A 520 0.88 -12.71 9.89
N TYR A 521 1.34 -12.35 8.69
CA TYR A 521 0.49 -12.24 7.50
C TYR A 521 0.34 -13.56 6.74
N SER A 522 1.39 -14.37 6.65
CA SER A 522 1.43 -15.61 5.85
C SER A 522 1.13 -16.89 6.64
N GLY A 523 1.42 -16.91 7.95
CA GLY A 523 1.42 -18.12 8.76
C GLY A 523 2.63 -19.05 8.55
N ASP A 524 3.64 -18.64 7.78
CA ASP A 524 4.75 -19.51 7.38
C ASP A 524 5.80 -19.72 8.50
N GLY A 525 5.44 -20.55 9.48
CA GLY A 525 6.34 -20.96 10.56
C GLY A 525 7.46 -21.89 10.07
N ALA A 526 7.26 -22.59 8.95
CA ALA A 526 8.25 -23.50 8.39
C ALA A 526 9.48 -22.75 7.88
N LEU A 527 9.30 -21.60 7.24
CA LEU A 527 10.43 -20.73 6.88
C LEU A 527 11.18 -20.28 8.13
N LEU A 528 10.48 -19.78 9.16
CA LEU A 528 11.13 -19.32 10.39
C LEU A 528 11.96 -20.43 11.06
N GLN A 529 11.46 -21.67 11.07
CA GLN A 529 12.21 -22.83 11.55
C GLN A 529 13.47 -23.09 10.70
N GLU A 530 13.33 -23.04 9.38
CA GLU A 530 14.41 -23.28 8.41
C GLU A 530 15.58 -22.31 8.59
N ILE A 531 15.31 -21.00 8.71
CA ILE A 531 16.34 -19.95 8.79
C ILE A 531 16.72 -19.55 10.23
N TYR A 532 16.18 -20.22 11.25
CA TYR A 532 16.46 -19.90 12.65
C TYR A 532 17.96 -19.90 13.00
N PRO A 533 18.80 -20.84 12.51
CA PRO A 533 20.24 -20.81 12.77
C PRO A 533 20.93 -19.53 12.26
N GLN A 534 20.54 -19.03 11.08
CA GLN A 534 21.06 -17.82 10.46
C GLN A 534 20.59 -16.57 11.20
N LEU A 535 19.33 -16.58 11.67
CA LEU A 535 18.81 -15.54 12.57
C LEU A 535 19.65 -15.45 13.85
N LYS A 536 19.90 -16.58 14.53
CA LYS A 536 20.76 -16.61 15.73
C LYS A 536 22.15 -16.05 15.44
N LYS A 537 22.75 -16.43 14.31
CA LYS A 537 24.06 -15.94 13.88
C LYS A 537 24.06 -14.42 13.64
N TYR A 538 22.98 -13.87 13.09
CA TYR A 538 22.86 -12.41 12.93
C TYR A 538 22.70 -11.70 14.27
N ILE A 539 21.92 -12.25 15.22
CA ILE A 539 21.84 -11.69 16.58
C ILE A 539 23.21 -11.71 17.27
N GLN A 540 23.99 -12.77 17.11
CA GLN A 540 25.36 -12.84 17.64
C GLN A 540 26.27 -11.77 17.03
N PHE A 541 26.17 -11.53 15.72
CA PHE A 541 26.86 -10.42 15.06
C PHE A 541 26.43 -9.07 15.66
N CYS A 542 25.12 -8.82 15.82
CA CYS A 542 24.63 -7.60 16.47
C CYS A 542 25.19 -7.44 17.88
N VAL A 543 25.18 -8.49 18.70
CA VAL A 543 25.74 -8.46 20.06
C VAL A 543 27.23 -8.06 20.05
N ALA A 544 28.02 -8.59 19.11
CA ALA A 544 29.42 -8.21 18.95
C ALA A 544 29.63 -6.73 18.59
N CYS A 545 28.60 -6.08 18.03
CA CYS A 545 28.59 -4.66 17.68
C CYS A 545 28.06 -3.76 18.82
N THR A 546 27.68 -4.32 19.98
CA THR A 546 27.14 -3.54 21.10
C THR A 546 28.21 -3.04 22.07
N ASN A 547 27.93 -1.91 22.73
CA ASN A 547 28.71 -1.44 23.88
C ASN A 547 28.22 -2.06 25.21
N SER A 548 28.80 -1.63 26.34
CA SER A 548 28.42 -2.09 27.68
C SER A 548 26.97 -1.81 28.07
N ASP A 549 26.30 -0.86 27.41
CA ASP A 549 24.89 -0.49 27.66
C ASP A 549 23.93 -1.26 26.74
N GLY A 550 24.44 -2.12 25.86
CA GLY A 550 23.67 -2.88 24.89
C GLY A 550 23.32 -2.10 23.62
N MET A 551 23.88 -0.90 23.42
CA MET A 551 23.64 -0.08 22.24
C MET A 551 24.51 -0.55 21.08
N ILE A 552 23.93 -0.75 19.90
CA ILE A 552 24.68 -0.99 18.66
C ILE A 552 25.46 0.27 18.31
N LEU A 553 26.76 0.08 18.07
CA LEU A 553 27.64 1.10 17.54
C LEU A 553 27.75 0.94 16.01
N LEU A 554 27.85 2.06 15.31
CA LEU A 554 28.11 2.08 13.87
C LEU A 554 29.50 1.50 13.56
N GLN A 555 29.60 0.67 12.53
CA GLN A 555 30.81 -0.10 12.24
C GLN A 555 31.71 0.60 11.22
N SER A 556 33.03 0.41 11.31
CA SER A 556 33.99 1.09 10.40
C SER A 556 34.05 0.48 9.00
N ASP A 557 33.67 -0.78 8.84
CA ASP A 557 33.65 -1.54 7.58
C ASP A 557 32.25 -1.65 6.96
N ALA A 558 31.28 -0.89 7.49
CA ALA A 558 29.91 -0.81 7.02
C ALA A 558 29.64 0.51 6.29
N TRP A 559 28.63 0.49 5.43
CA TRP A 559 28.05 1.72 4.91
C TRP A 559 26.97 2.17 5.89
N ASN A 560 27.33 3.02 6.86
CA ASN A 560 26.41 3.55 7.89
C ASN A 560 25.47 4.64 7.34
N TRP A 561 24.86 4.35 6.19
CA TRP A 561 23.80 5.15 5.59
C TRP A 561 22.48 4.87 6.30
N ILE A 562 21.57 5.85 6.27
CA ILE A 562 20.21 5.73 6.84
C ILE A 562 19.17 6.08 5.78
N ASP A 563 19.43 7.14 5.00
CA ASP A 563 18.49 7.71 4.06
C ASP A 563 19.16 8.76 3.16
N TRP A 564 18.55 9.07 2.00
CA TRP A 564 18.94 10.13 1.07
C TRP A 564 18.30 11.49 1.35
N GLY A 565 17.61 11.62 2.48
CA GLY A 565 17.01 12.87 2.93
C GLY A 565 18.03 14.01 3.16
N THR A 566 17.50 15.13 3.61
CA THR A 566 18.25 16.30 4.05
C THR A 566 18.50 16.27 5.56
N ASN A 567 19.31 17.20 6.08
CA ASN A 567 19.63 17.29 7.50
C ASN A 567 20.17 15.96 8.08
N ILE A 568 21.04 15.29 7.31
CA ILE A 568 21.71 14.06 7.72
C ILE A 568 22.86 14.39 8.67
N ASP A 569 22.90 13.73 9.82
CA ASP A 569 24.02 13.80 10.76
C ASP A 569 25.15 12.87 10.31
N PRO A 570 26.36 13.38 10.01
CA PRO A 570 27.50 12.54 9.70
C PRO A 570 27.99 11.87 10.99
N VAL A 571 27.42 10.70 11.32
CA VAL A 571 27.74 9.96 12.54
C VAL A 571 28.99 9.09 12.31
N PRO A 572 30.09 9.27 13.08
CA PRO A 572 31.29 8.47 12.95
C PRO A 572 31.07 7.02 13.42
N ALA A 573 31.89 6.10 12.92
CA ALA A 573 31.97 4.74 13.45
C ALA A 573 32.34 4.76 14.95
N GLY A 574 31.78 3.82 15.70
CA GLY A 574 31.89 3.76 17.16
C GLY A 574 30.84 4.58 17.92
N SER A 575 29.98 5.34 17.24
CA SER A 575 28.85 6.06 17.84
C SER A 575 27.54 5.29 17.70
N ALA A 576 26.57 5.59 18.58
CA ALA A 576 25.23 5.02 18.54
C ALA A 576 24.28 5.95 17.76
N ASN A 577 23.45 5.35 16.90
CA ASN A 577 22.44 6.04 16.10
C ASN A 577 21.03 5.60 16.53
N THR A 578 20.08 6.54 16.53
CA THR A 578 18.70 6.35 17.01
C THR A 578 17.93 5.34 16.17
N VAL A 579 17.98 5.46 14.84
CA VAL A 579 17.27 4.57 13.90
C VAL A 579 17.80 3.15 14.00
N VAL A 580 19.12 2.96 13.97
CA VAL A 580 19.76 1.64 14.09
C VAL A 580 19.38 0.95 15.40
N ASN A 581 19.38 1.66 16.53
CA ASN A 581 19.04 1.06 17.82
C ASN A 581 17.54 0.82 18.01
N ALA A 582 16.67 1.65 17.40
CA ALA A 582 15.24 1.39 17.34
C ALA A 582 14.93 0.12 16.53
N LEU A 583 15.60 -0.05 15.39
CA LEU A 583 15.53 -1.25 14.57
C LEU A 583 16.10 -2.48 15.30
N TYR A 584 17.19 -2.33 16.07
CA TYR A 584 17.74 -3.42 16.88
C TYR A 584 16.73 -3.95 17.92
N ILE A 585 15.96 -3.05 18.55
CA ILE A 585 14.86 -3.45 19.44
C ILE A 585 13.82 -4.31 18.70
N SER A 586 13.46 -3.93 17.46
CA SER A 586 12.54 -4.68 16.61
C SER A 586 13.11 -6.03 16.17
N VAL A 587 14.39 -6.09 15.82
CA VAL A 587 15.11 -7.34 15.49
C VAL A 587 15.09 -8.31 16.67
N LEU A 588 15.38 -7.81 17.88
CA LEU A 588 15.31 -8.63 19.09
C LEU A 588 13.86 -9.09 19.38
N GLN A 589 12.86 -8.24 19.10
CA GLN A 589 11.45 -8.65 19.24
C GLN A 589 11.11 -9.81 18.30
N THR A 590 11.54 -9.73 17.03
CA THR A 590 11.41 -10.82 16.07
C THR A 590 12.09 -12.08 16.59
N ALA A 591 13.32 -11.99 17.08
CA ALA A 591 14.05 -13.14 17.59
C ALA A 591 13.37 -13.78 18.81
N ILE A 592 12.85 -12.98 19.74
CA ILE A 592 12.08 -13.44 20.91
C ILE A 592 10.83 -14.19 20.45
N ASN A 593 10.05 -13.58 19.54
CA ASN A 593 8.81 -14.15 19.05
C ASN A 593 9.05 -15.46 18.29
N THR A 594 10.06 -15.51 17.41
CA THR A 594 10.45 -16.73 16.70
C THR A 594 10.96 -17.81 17.65
N ALA A 595 11.79 -17.46 18.63
CA ALA A 595 12.27 -18.41 19.63
C ALA A 595 11.10 -19.02 20.43
N ASN A 596 10.14 -18.21 20.86
CA ASN A 596 8.93 -18.68 21.54
C ASN A 596 8.09 -19.61 20.65
N LEU A 597 7.86 -19.23 19.39
CA LEU A 597 7.14 -20.04 18.41
C LEU A 597 7.78 -21.43 18.24
N LEU A 598 9.12 -21.50 18.22
CA LEU A 598 9.88 -22.73 18.02
C LEU A 598 10.23 -23.48 19.33
N GLY A 599 9.69 -23.05 20.48
CA GLY A 599 9.95 -23.67 21.78
C GLY A 599 11.37 -23.46 22.33
N GLN A 600 12.13 -22.50 21.81
CA GLN A 600 13.51 -22.18 22.19
C GLN A 600 13.55 -21.22 23.39
N THR A 601 13.04 -21.68 24.54
CA THR A 601 12.82 -20.83 25.73
C THR A 601 14.07 -20.17 26.27
N ALA A 602 15.23 -20.85 26.23
CA ALA A 602 16.51 -20.29 26.66
C ALA A 602 16.98 -19.13 25.75
N ASP A 603 16.84 -19.30 24.43
CA ASP A 603 17.17 -18.25 23.47
C ASP A 603 16.21 -17.05 23.64
N ALA A 604 14.91 -17.30 23.82
CA ALA A 604 13.93 -16.25 24.06
C ALA A 604 14.26 -15.41 25.31
N ALA A 605 14.61 -16.06 26.42
CA ALA A 605 15.01 -15.39 27.66
C ALA A 605 16.31 -14.58 27.49
N TYR A 606 17.28 -15.12 26.75
CA TYR A 606 18.52 -14.41 26.43
C TYR A 606 18.25 -13.17 25.57
N PHE A 607 17.49 -13.29 24.48
CA PHE A 607 17.13 -12.16 23.62
C PHE A 607 16.30 -11.11 24.37
N GLN A 608 15.42 -11.52 25.27
CA GLN A 608 14.67 -10.60 26.14
C GLN A 608 15.60 -9.80 27.06
N THR A 609 16.67 -10.43 27.57
CA THR A 609 17.68 -9.74 28.39
C THR A 609 18.40 -8.66 27.57
N LEU A 610 18.82 -8.99 26.34
CA LEU A 610 19.42 -8.02 25.42
C LEU A 610 18.47 -6.86 25.12
N GLN A 611 17.20 -7.17 24.83
CA GLN A 611 16.20 -6.17 24.46
C GLN A 611 15.90 -5.22 25.62
N THR A 612 15.78 -5.76 26.83
CA THR A 612 15.55 -4.97 28.05
C THR A 612 16.70 -3.99 28.28
N LYS A 613 17.94 -4.43 28.03
CA LYS A 613 19.13 -3.60 28.23
C LYS A 613 19.16 -2.39 27.30
N VAL A 614 18.93 -2.58 25.99
CA VAL A 614 18.87 -1.47 25.03
C VAL A 614 17.67 -0.56 25.30
N LYS A 615 16.48 -1.11 25.63
CA LYS A 615 15.28 -0.32 25.96
C LYS A 615 15.50 0.60 27.16
N ASN A 616 16.15 0.10 28.22
CA ASN A 616 16.43 0.88 29.43
C ASN A 616 17.38 2.05 29.20
N ASN A 617 18.30 1.94 28.23
CA ASN A 617 19.29 2.97 27.94
C ASN A 617 18.91 3.89 26.76
N PHE A 618 17.94 3.50 25.93
CA PHE A 618 17.59 4.21 24.70
C PHE A 618 17.33 5.71 24.90
N ASN A 619 16.45 6.07 25.84
CA ASN A 619 16.11 7.47 26.11
C ASN A 619 17.31 8.26 26.68
N ASN A 620 18.23 7.64 27.42
CA ASN A 620 19.43 8.31 27.95
C ASN A 620 20.38 8.75 26.83
N TYR A 621 20.40 8.01 25.72
CA TYR A 621 21.23 8.31 24.57
C TYR A 621 20.60 9.35 23.65
N PHE A 622 19.29 9.26 23.42
CA PHE A 622 18.66 9.93 22.28
C PHE A 622 17.61 10.97 22.64
N TRP A 623 17.02 10.96 23.84
CA TRP A 623 16.06 12.00 24.22
C TRP A 623 16.78 13.25 24.71
N ASN A 624 16.54 14.39 24.05
CA ASN A 624 17.03 15.69 24.50
C ASN A 624 15.88 16.49 25.13
N SER A 625 15.89 16.63 26.46
CA SER A 625 14.83 17.32 27.21
C SER A 625 14.75 18.81 26.92
N ALA A 626 15.88 19.46 26.60
CA ALA A 626 15.92 20.89 26.27
C ALA A 626 15.32 21.17 24.89
N LEU A 627 15.61 20.32 23.90
CA LEU A 627 15.05 20.41 22.55
C LEU A 627 13.64 19.81 22.46
N ARG A 628 13.21 19.05 23.48
CA ARG A 628 11.97 18.27 23.51
C ARG A 628 11.81 17.37 22.28
N ALA A 629 12.91 16.73 21.88
CA ALA A 629 12.96 15.88 20.68
C ALA A 629 13.99 14.76 20.86
N TYR A 630 13.82 13.71 20.06
CA TYR A 630 14.88 12.71 19.85
C TYR A 630 15.92 13.26 18.87
N VAL A 631 17.20 13.05 19.19
CA VAL A 631 18.33 13.41 18.31
C VAL A 631 18.74 12.20 17.47
N SER A 632 19.48 12.43 16.38
CA SER A 632 19.95 11.41 15.43
C SER A 632 20.95 10.43 16.03
N SER A 633 21.78 10.90 16.95
CA SER A 633 22.91 10.13 17.46
C SER A 633 23.41 10.60 18.82
N ASN A 634 24.29 9.80 19.41
CA ASN A 634 24.95 10.15 20.66
C ASN A 634 26.21 11.05 20.48
N VAL A 635 26.42 11.68 19.33
CA VAL A 635 27.50 12.66 19.13
C VAL A 635 27.11 14.11 19.44
N SER A 636 28.08 15.00 19.55
CA SER A 636 27.91 16.38 20.02
C SER A 636 27.03 17.26 19.13
N SER A 637 26.89 16.95 17.84
CA SER A 637 26.04 17.70 16.89
C SER A 637 24.56 17.65 17.27
N ARG A 638 24.09 16.55 17.88
CA ARG A 638 22.74 16.37 18.45
C ARG A 638 21.62 16.82 17.48
N ILE A 639 21.74 16.46 16.19
CA ILE A 639 20.78 16.87 15.15
C ILE A 639 19.39 16.29 15.43
N VAL A 640 18.35 17.10 15.21
CA VAL A 640 16.94 16.68 15.29
C VAL A 640 16.41 16.51 13.88
N ASP A 641 15.90 15.31 13.56
CA ASP A 641 15.26 14.97 12.29
C ASP A 641 13.95 14.20 12.49
N ASP A 642 13.15 14.08 11.43
CA ASP A 642 11.90 13.33 11.43
C ASP A 642 12.10 11.81 11.54
N ARG A 643 13.12 11.26 10.88
CA ARG A 643 13.51 9.84 10.92
C ARG A 643 13.66 9.30 12.35
N SER A 644 14.47 9.97 13.16
CA SER A 644 14.81 9.55 14.53
C SER A 644 13.60 9.65 15.46
N ASN A 645 12.79 10.70 15.30
CA ASN A 645 11.59 10.89 16.11
C ASN A 645 10.49 9.89 15.73
N ALA A 646 10.36 9.54 14.45
CA ALA A 646 9.44 8.49 14.01
C ALA A 646 9.84 7.13 14.56
N TRP A 647 11.10 6.71 14.36
CA TRP A 647 11.57 5.43 14.87
C TRP A 647 11.52 5.34 16.40
N ALA A 648 11.80 6.42 17.12
CA ALA A 648 11.63 6.46 18.57
C ALA A 648 10.17 6.23 19.00
N LEU A 649 9.19 6.82 18.30
CA LEU A 649 7.77 6.54 18.55
C LEU A 649 7.41 5.08 18.26
N LEU A 650 7.90 4.53 17.16
CA LEU A 650 7.63 3.14 16.76
C LEU A 650 8.22 2.11 17.72
N THR A 651 9.23 2.46 18.54
CA THR A 651 9.70 1.58 19.62
C THR A 651 8.70 1.41 20.77
N GLY A 652 7.73 2.32 20.90
CA GLY A 652 6.79 2.35 22.02
C GLY A 652 7.38 2.82 23.37
N LEU A 653 8.62 3.35 23.39
CA LEU A 653 9.32 3.75 24.62
C LEU A 653 9.09 5.21 25.04
N ALA A 654 8.46 6.01 24.20
CA ALA A 654 8.17 7.41 24.49
C ALA A 654 7.02 7.56 25.49
N ASN A 655 7.21 8.35 26.55
CA ASN A 655 6.12 8.80 27.42
C ASN A 655 5.30 9.92 26.74
N ASP A 656 4.21 10.38 27.37
CA ASP A 656 3.29 11.33 26.71
C ASP A 656 3.93 12.70 26.41
N GLN A 657 4.85 13.18 27.25
CA GLN A 657 5.61 14.40 26.97
C GLN A 657 6.55 14.22 25.77
N GLN A 658 7.22 13.06 25.70
CA GLN A 658 8.11 12.70 24.60
C GLN A 658 7.34 12.51 23.30
N LYS A 659 6.16 11.87 23.35
CA LYS A 659 5.26 11.73 22.20
C LYS A 659 4.83 13.09 21.67
N ALA A 660 4.44 14.03 22.54
CA ALA A 660 4.06 15.38 22.11
C ALA A 660 5.24 16.12 21.46
N GLY A 661 6.45 15.97 22.00
CA GLY A 661 7.68 16.52 21.41
C GLY A 661 7.98 15.94 20.04
N ALA A 662 8.04 14.60 19.93
CA ALA A 662 8.27 13.90 18.67
C ALA A 662 7.18 14.22 17.63
N LEU A 663 5.90 14.26 18.01
CA LEU A 663 4.81 14.67 17.12
C LEU A 663 5.02 16.08 16.57
N SER A 664 5.46 17.02 17.41
CA SER A 664 5.80 18.38 16.96
C SER A 664 6.91 18.36 15.91
N VAL A 665 7.92 17.50 16.06
CA VAL A 665 8.97 17.33 15.04
C VAL A 665 8.36 16.80 13.73
N LEU A 666 7.59 15.72 13.79
CA LEU A 666 7.02 15.06 12.60
C LEU A 666 6.04 15.94 11.83
N THR A 667 5.34 16.87 12.50
CA THR A 667 4.41 17.81 11.84
C THR A 667 5.11 19.01 11.21
N ASN A 668 6.35 19.33 11.61
CA ASN A 668 7.03 20.58 11.22
C ASN A 668 8.30 20.36 10.37
N ARG A 669 8.77 19.12 10.19
CA ARG A 669 9.98 18.79 9.43
C ARG A 669 9.69 17.76 8.37
N ASN A 670 10.35 17.85 7.22
CA ASN A 670 10.24 16.92 6.09
C ASN A 670 11.64 16.56 5.57
N ASP A 671 12.48 16.05 6.47
CA ASP A 671 13.90 15.83 6.19
C ASP A 671 14.13 14.53 5.42
N ALA A 672 13.33 13.50 5.64
CA ALA A 672 13.50 12.19 5.03
C ALA A 672 13.45 12.18 3.47
N GLY A 673 14.04 11.17 2.85
CA GLY A 673 13.73 10.69 1.51
C GLY A 673 12.55 9.72 1.52
N PRO A 674 12.08 9.26 0.34
CA PRO A 674 10.90 8.40 0.25
C PRO A 674 10.99 7.10 1.06
N TYR A 675 12.18 6.49 1.16
CA TYR A 675 12.41 5.29 1.96
C TYR A 675 11.94 5.43 3.41
N GLN A 676 12.39 6.47 4.12
CA GLN A 676 12.01 6.62 5.54
C GLN A 676 10.59 7.16 5.71
N GLU A 677 9.95 7.65 4.65
CA GLU A 677 8.64 8.29 4.70
C GLU A 677 7.54 7.32 5.14
N MET A 678 7.59 6.05 4.73
CA MET A 678 6.61 5.03 5.16
C MET A 678 6.55 4.92 6.69
N TYR A 679 7.71 4.86 7.35
CA TYR A 679 7.81 4.71 8.81
C TYR A 679 7.40 6.00 9.54
N ILE A 680 7.67 7.16 8.95
CA ILE A 680 7.22 8.45 9.49
C ILE A 680 5.69 8.57 9.41
N GLU A 681 5.10 8.19 8.29
CA GLU A 681 3.65 8.14 8.12
C GLU A 681 3.02 7.12 9.08
N GLU A 682 3.61 5.93 9.23
CA GLU A 682 3.17 4.92 10.21
C GLU A 682 3.17 5.48 11.64
N ALA A 683 4.24 6.16 12.05
CA ALA A 683 4.32 6.82 13.35
C ALA A 683 3.27 7.93 13.50
N LEU A 684 3.06 8.75 12.47
CA LEU A 684 2.03 9.78 12.47
C LEU A 684 0.63 9.22 12.57
N PHE A 685 0.28 8.12 11.88
CA PHE A 685 -1.04 7.50 12.04
C PHE A 685 -1.29 7.03 13.48
N GLN A 686 -0.27 6.49 14.15
CA GLN A 686 -0.40 6.07 15.56
C GLN A 686 -0.64 7.24 16.54
N GLN A 687 -0.25 8.47 16.18
CA GLN A 687 -0.36 9.66 17.05
C GLN A 687 -1.44 10.65 16.61
N ASN A 688 -1.49 10.99 15.32
CA ASN A 688 -2.37 11.98 14.70
C ASN A 688 -2.63 11.62 13.21
N PRO A 689 -3.70 10.86 12.91
CA PRO A 689 -4.05 10.46 11.55
C PRO A 689 -4.24 11.63 10.57
N GLY A 690 -4.78 12.76 11.04
CA GLY A 690 -4.97 13.95 10.21
C GLY A 690 -3.65 14.56 9.74
N ALA A 691 -2.65 14.61 10.64
CA ALA A 691 -1.30 15.03 10.29
C ALA A 691 -0.63 14.04 9.31
N ALA A 692 -0.86 12.74 9.46
CA ALA A 692 -0.36 11.72 8.53
C ALA A 692 -0.88 11.96 7.10
N ILE A 693 -2.21 12.11 6.94
CA ILE A 693 -2.82 12.38 5.62
C ILE A 693 -2.32 13.70 5.03
N THR A 694 -2.19 14.75 5.86
CA THR A 694 -1.67 16.04 5.42
C THR A 694 -0.24 15.93 4.91
N ARG A 695 0.63 15.24 5.65
CA ARG A 695 2.03 15.02 5.27
C ARG A 695 2.12 14.20 3.98
N MET A 696 1.44 13.06 3.91
CA MET A 696 1.42 12.17 2.75
C MET A 696 1.04 12.94 1.48
N LYS A 697 -0.07 13.69 1.52
CA LYS A 697 -0.49 14.51 0.38
C LYS A 697 0.55 15.55 0.00
N ASN A 698 1.08 16.30 0.97
CA ASN A 698 2.07 17.35 0.69
C ASN A 698 3.34 16.78 0.04
N ARG A 699 3.82 15.64 0.52
CA ARG A 699 5.08 15.02 0.10
C ARG A 699 4.97 14.34 -1.26
N PHE A 700 3.86 13.65 -1.51
CA PHE A 700 3.65 12.91 -2.75
C PHE A 700 2.93 13.72 -3.84
N THR A 701 2.45 14.95 -3.57
CA THR A 701 1.78 15.81 -4.59
C THR A 701 2.54 15.91 -5.92
N PRO A 702 3.88 16.12 -5.96
CA PRO A 702 4.62 16.14 -7.21
C PRO A 702 4.51 14.83 -7.99
N MET A 703 4.64 13.68 -7.32
CA MET A 703 4.51 12.35 -7.93
C MET A 703 3.06 12.05 -8.33
N ILE A 704 2.07 12.52 -7.56
CA ILE A 704 0.64 12.37 -7.88
C ILE A 704 0.33 13.10 -9.19
N ASN A 705 0.81 14.34 -9.33
CA ASN A 705 0.54 15.19 -10.49
C ASN A 705 1.45 14.91 -11.70
N SER A 706 2.44 14.02 -11.57
CA SER A 706 3.37 13.72 -12.66
C SER A 706 2.75 12.91 -13.79
N TRP A 707 3.37 12.99 -14.98
CA TRP A 707 3.06 12.11 -16.11
C TRP A 707 3.45 10.65 -15.84
N SER A 708 4.47 10.40 -14.99
CA SER A 708 4.89 9.05 -14.62
C SER A 708 3.71 8.25 -14.05
N SER A 709 3.58 6.99 -14.45
CA SER A 709 2.58 6.05 -13.92
C SER A 709 3.04 5.34 -12.63
N THR A 710 4.26 5.65 -12.16
CA THR A 710 4.96 5.06 -11.02
C THR A 710 5.56 6.14 -10.12
N LEU A 711 5.99 5.75 -8.91
CA LEU A 711 6.59 6.62 -7.90
C LEU A 711 8.11 6.62 -8.02
N TRP A 712 8.73 7.76 -7.73
CA TRP A 712 10.15 8.01 -8.01
C TRP A 712 11.05 7.67 -6.83
N GLU A 713 12.34 7.45 -7.07
CA GLU A 713 13.37 7.19 -6.05
C GLU A 713 13.52 8.35 -5.06
N ASP A 714 13.44 9.58 -5.56
CA ASP A 714 13.52 10.81 -4.77
C ASP A 714 12.22 11.61 -4.85
N PHE A 715 11.99 12.54 -3.90
CA PHE A 715 10.87 13.50 -3.99
C PHE A 715 11.02 14.52 -5.14
N THR A 716 12.10 14.43 -5.92
CA THR A 716 12.33 15.21 -7.14
C THR A 716 12.34 14.30 -8.35
N GLU A 717 11.64 14.70 -9.41
CA GLU A 717 11.61 13.97 -10.67
C GLU A 717 13.01 13.91 -11.31
N SER A 718 13.41 12.73 -11.81
CA SER A 718 14.61 12.59 -12.61
C SER A 718 14.40 13.21 -14.00
N ASN A 719 14.66 14.52 -14.13
CA ASN A 719 14.46 15.30 -15.36
C ASN A 719 15.63 15.26 -16.35
N SER A 720 16.68 14.47 -16.11
CA SER A 720 17.84 14.44 -17.01
C SER A 720 18.34 13.04 -17.34
N ASN A 721 18.82 12.88 -18.57
CA ASN A 721 19.67 11.77 -19.00
C ASN A 721 21.04 11.72 -18.28
N ALA A 722 21.24 12.53 -17.23
CA ALA A 722 22.50 12.71 -16.50
C ALA A 722 22.43 12.32 -15.01
N GLY A 723 21.23 12.08 -14.45
CA GLY A 723 21.05 11.73 -13.03
C GLY A 723 21.01 10.22 -12.77
N TYR A 724 21.47 9.83 -11.58
CA TYR A 724 21.40 8.44 -11.08
C TYR A 724 20.00 8.00 -10.67
N SER A 725 19.03 8.92 -10.48
CA SER A 725 17.70 8.65 -9.91
C SER A 725 16.73 7.97 -10.89
N SER A 726 15.83 7.10 -10.39
CA SER A 726 14.79 6.40 -11.16
C SER A 726 13.39 6.97 -10.92
N ASN A 727 12.58 7.07 -11.98
CA ASN A 727 11.16 7.44 -11.87
C ASN A 727 10.25 6.22 -11.58
N ASN A 728 10.83 5.07 -11.22
CA ASN A 728 10.14 3.89 -10.72
C ASN A 728 11.00 3.20 -9.65
N HIS A 729 10.71 3.47 -8.38
CA HIS A 729 11.48 2.91 -7.26
C HIS A 729 10.57 2.37 -6.16
N ALA A 730 10.87 1.17 -5.69
CA ALA A 730 10.01 0.39 -4.81
C ALA A 730 9.77 1.04 -3.44
N TRP A 731 10.82 1.58 -2.80
CA TRP A 731 10.71 2.23 -1.48
C TRP A 731 9.78 3.46 -1.42
N SER A 732 9.21 3.89 -2.55
CA SER A 732 8.30 5.04 -2.60
C SER A 732 6.84 4.60 -2.56
N ALA A 733 6.58 3.29 -2.66
CA ALA A 733 5.23 2.72 -2.60
C ALA A 733 4.73 2.46 -1.16
N GLY A 734 5.52 2.81 -0.14
CA GLY A 734 5.16 2.73 1.27
C GLY A 734 3.77 3.28 1.66
N PRO A 735 3.28 4.41 1.10
CA PRO A 735 1.94 4.92 1.38
C PRO A 735 0.83 3.89 1.14
N LEU A 736 1.02 2.94 0.22
CA LEU A 736 0.05 1.86 -0.02
C LEU A 736 -0.18 1.02 1.23
N TYR A 737 0.91 0.58 1.88
CA TYR A 737 0.82 -0.16 3.13
C TYR A 737 0.15 0.68 4.21
N VAL A 738 0.61 1.92 4.41
CA VAL A 738 0.12 2.76 5.51
C VAL A 738 -1.37 3.08 5.34
N MET A 739 -1.85 3.36 4.14
CA MET A 739 -3.27 3.61 3.91
C MET A 739 -4.13 2.34 4.13
N SER A 740 -3.68 1.17 3.70
CA SER A 740 -4.43 -0.08 3.92
C SER A 740 -4.39 -0.54 5.38
N ALA A 741 -3.23 -0.44 6.03
CA ALA A 741 -3.02 -0.90 7.39
C ALA A 741 -3.63 0.06 8.42
N TYR A 742 -3.55 1.38 8.22
CA TYR A 742 -3.93 2.40 9.21
C TYR A 742 -5.16 3.23 8.82
N LEU A 743 -5.20 3.80 7.62
CA LEU A 743 -6.37 4.60 7.19
C LEU A 743 -7.63 3.72 7.10
N LEU A 744 -7.58 2.61 6.36
CA LEU A 744 -8.64 1.58 6.41
C LEU A 744 -8.63 0.84 7.74
N GLY A 745 -7.44 0.51 8.25
CA GLY A 745 -7.30 -0.05 9.59
C GLY A 745 -7.28 -1.57 9.68
N ILE A 746 -6.93 -2.31 8.61
CA ILE A 746 -6.90 -3.78 8.61
C ILE A 746 -5.49 -4.31 8.85
N ARG A 747 -5.26 -5.03 9.95
CA ARG A 747 -3.98 -5.67 10.29
C ARG A 747 -4.21 -6.98 11.07
N PRO A 748 -3.40 -8.04 10.86
CA PRO A 748 -3.48 -9.26 11.67
C PRO A 748 -3.05 -8.98 13.12
N THR A 749 -3.79 -9.51 14.09
CA THR A 749 -3.42 -9.54 15.52
C THR A 749 -2.95 -10.93 15.94
N GLN A 750 -3.26 -11.95 15.16
CA GLN A 750 -2.75 -13.31 15.25
C GLN A 750 -2.26 -13.81 13.89
N PRO A 751 -1.36 -14.82 13.84
CA PRO A 751 -0.81 -15.33 12.60
C PRO A 751 -1.87 -15.77 11.59
N ALA A 752 -1.56 -15.61 10.30
CA ALA A 752 -2.40 -16.03 9.19
C ALA A 752 -3.82 -15.43 9.21
N TYR A 753 -3.99 -14.22 9.76
CA TYR A 753 -5.29 -13.56 9.91
C TYR A 753 -6.33 -14.39 10.69
N THR A 754 -5.89 -15.37 11.50
CA THR A 754 -6.79 -16.13 12.39
C THR A 754 -7.54 -15.19 13.34
N GLU A 755 -6.90 -14.10 13.74
CA GLU A 755 -7.53 -12.91 14.30
C GLU A 755 -6.92 -11.66 13.65
N PHE A 756 -7.75 -10.65 13.36
CA PHE A 756 -7.30 -9.37 12.83
C PHE A 756 -8.12 -8.21 13.40
N ILE A 757 -7.57 -7.00 13.36
CA ILE A 757 -8.26 -5.78 13.76
C ILE A 757 -8.77 -5.03 12.53
N PHE A 758 -9.97 -4.45 12.65
CA PHE A 758 -10.52 -3.41 11.78
C PHE A 758 -10.68 -2.12 12.59
N ALA A 759 -9.69 -1.24 12.50
CA ALA A 759 -9.62 0.02 13.24
C ALA A 759 -9.31 1.22 12.31
N PRO A 760 -10.30 1.70 11.53
CA PRO A 760 -10.17 2.87 10.67
C PRO A 760 -9.61 4.09 11.40
N GLN A 761 -8.78 4.86 10.70
CA GLN A 761 -8.24 6.12 11.18
C GLN A 761 -8.49 7.21 10.13
N PRO A 762 -9.73 7.76 10.06
CA PRO A 762 -10.19 8.53 8.90
C PRO A 762 -9.32 9.75 8.56
N GLY A 763 -8.76 10.45 9.55
CA GLY A 763 -7.79 11.54 9.31
C GLY A 763 -8.28 12.66 8.38
N GLY A 764 -9.60 12.86 8.25
CA GLY A 764 -10.22 13.81 7.33
C GLY A 764 -10.79 13.19 6.03
N VAL A 765 -10.52 11.92 5.75
CA VAL A 765 -11.16 11.14 4.68
C VAL A 765 -12.56 10.74 5.15
N THR A 766 -13.59 10.99 4.32
CA THR A 766 -14.98 10.70 4.69
C THR A 766 -15.45 9.34 4.22
N GLN A 767 -14.83 8.75 3.20
CA GLN A 767 -15.16 7.41 2.75
C GLN A 767 -13.91 6.64 2.35
N PHE A 768 -13.89 5.35 2.65
CA PHE A 768 -12.87 4.43 2.19
C PHE A 768 -13.48 3.05 1.98
N LEU A 769 -13.10 2.39 0.90
CA LEU A 769 -13.34 0.97 0.63
C LEU A 769 -12.01 0.31 0.26
N GLY A 770 -11.75 -0.87 0.83
CA GLY A 770 -10.63 -1.70 0.44
C GLY A 770 -10.96 -3.19 0.45
N VAL A 771 -10.22 -3.93 -0.36
CA VAL A 771 -10.17 -5.39 -0.33
C VAL A 771 -8.75 -5.78 0.03
N ILE A 772 -8.59 -6.54 1.11
CA ILE A 772 -7.31 -7.01 1.59
C ILE A 772 -7.22 -8.52 1.37
N PRO A 773 -6.33 -9.01 0.49
CA PRO A 773 -6.10 -10.43 0.32
C PRO A 773 -5.45 -11.02 1.58
N SER A 774 -5.94 -12.17 2.03
CA SER A 774 -5.36 -12.91 3.16
C SER A 774 -5.29 -14.40 2.85
N VAL A 775 -4.49 -15.14 3.61
CA VAL A 775 -4.41 -16.61 3.50
C VAL A 775 -5.70 -17.33 3.90
N LYS A 776 -6.68 -16.62 4.48
CA LYS A 776 -8.03 -17.15 4.77
C LYS A 776 -9.06 -16.77 3.71
N GLY A 777 -8.69 -15.94 2.73
CA GLY A 777 -9.59 -15.34 1.75
C GLY A 777 -9.61 -13.81 1.83
N ASN A 778 -10.31 -13.16 0.92
CA ASN A 778 -10.37 -11.70 0.87
C ASN A 778 -11.17 -11.13 2.03
N ILE A 779 -10.63 -10.09 2.66
CA ILE A 779 -11.32 -9.26 3.65
C ILE A 779 -11.75 -7.97 2.95
N THR A 780 -13.05 -7.74 2.82
CA THR A 780 -13.58 -6.49 2.26
C THR A 780 -14.02 -5.59 3.40
N ALA A 781 -13.49 -4.38 3.48
CA ALA A 781 -13.82 -3.44 4.55
C ALA A 781 -14.06 -2.05 3.98
N SER A 782 -14.98 -1.31 4.59
CA SER A 782 -15.23 0.08 4.25
C SER A 782 -15.66 0.89 5.46
N PHE A 783 -15.41 2.20 5.41
CA PHE A 783 -16.02 3.15 6.31
C PHE A 783 -16.63 4.33 5.56
N SER A 784 -17.67 4.93 6.15
CA SER A 784 -18.26 6.19 5.70
C SER A 784 -18.58 7.06 6.91
N LEU A 785 -18.06 8.28 6.90
CA LEU A 785 -18.29 9.32 7.88
C LEU A 785 -19.24 10.37 7.29
N GLY A 786 -20.46 10.40 7.81
CA GLY A 786 -21.44 11.46 7.59
C GLY A 786 -21.43 12.49 8.72
N SER A 787 -22.38 13.43 8.67
CA SER A 787 -22.50 14.46 9.71
C SER A 787 -22.94 13.91 11.07
N ASN A 788 -23.77 12.86 11.08
CA ASN A 788 -24.36 12.28 12.30
C ASN A 788 -24.20 10.76 12.39
N THR A 789 -23.46 10.15 11.45
CA THR A 789 -23.29 8.70 11.40
C THR A 789 -21.88 8.36 10.95
N PHE A 790 -21.31 7.33 11.56
CA PHE A 790 -20.07 6.72 11.14
C PHE A 790 -20.34 5.23 10.97
N THR A 791 -20.28 4.76 9.73
CA THR A 791 -20.58 3.37 9.40
C THR A 791 -19.30 2.64 9.02
N GLN A 792 -19.12 1.45 9.56
CA GLN A 792 -18.08 0.49 9.23
C GLN A 792 -18.73 -0.77 8.68
N SER A 793 -18.35 -1.20 7.48
CA SER A 793 -18.79 -2.48 6.91
C SER A 793 -17.60 -3.42 6.77
N LEU A 794 -17.81 -4.69 7.09
CA LEU A 794 -16.79 -5.74 7.04
C LEU A 794 -17.40 -7.01 6.44
N VAL A 795 -16.72 -7.60 5.48
CA VAL A 795 -16.94 -8.98 5.02
C VAL A 795 -15.64 -9.74 5.30
N SER A 796 -15.73 -10.73 6.17
CA SER A 796 -14.58 -11.52 6.65
C SER A 796 -14.76 -13.00 6.31
N PRO A 797 -13.70 -13.70 5.87
CA PRO A 797 -13.79 -15.09 5.44
C PRO A 797 -13.82 -16.07 6.62
N SER A 798 -14.24 -17.30 6.36
CA SER A 798 -14.26 -18.38 7.36
C SER A 798 -12.89 -18.61 8.01
N GLY A 799 -12.86 -19.03 9.28
CA GLY A 799 -11.61 -19.30 10.01
C GLY A 799 -10.87 -18.05 10.47
N THR A 800 -11.55 -16.90 10.50
CA THR A 800 -11.05 -15.63 11.05
C THR A 800 -11.86 -15.20 12.27
N THR A 801 -11.33 -14.27 13.05
CA THR A 801 -12.07 -13.48 14.06
C THR A 801 -11.65 -12.04 13.90
N ALA A 802 -12.61 -11.12 13.79
CA ALA A 802 -12.29 -9.70 13.64
C ALA A 802 -12.51 -8.95 14.95
N ILE A 803 -11.57 -8.07 15.29
CA ILE A 803 -11.74 -7.03 16.31
C ILE A 803 -12.20 -5.77 15.58
N VAL A 804 -13.49 -5.46 15.62
CA VAL A 804 -14.04 -4.22 15.05
C VAL A 804 -13.91 -3.11 16.08
N SER A 805 -13.16 -2.07 15.73
CA SER A 805 -12.86 -0.93 16.59
C SER A 805 -13.50 0.34 16.04
N VAL A 806 -14.54 0.82 16.70
CA VAL A 806 -15.26 2.06 16.36
C VAL A 806 -14.54 3.26 17.00
N PRO A 807 -13.96 4.20 16.23
CA PRO A 807 -13.14 5.28 16.79
C PRO A 807 -14.03 6.35 17.44
N LYS A 808 -13.65 6.84 18.62
CA LYS A 808 -14.41 7.83 19.41
C LYS A 808 -14.25 9.27 18.93
N ASP A 809 -13.23 9.55 18.13
CA ASP A 809 -12.86 10.88 17.62
C ASP A 809 -13.43 11.17 16.22
N VAL A 810 -14.30 10.31 15.69
CA VAL A 810 -14.95 10.50 14.38
C VAL A 810 -15.96 11.67 14.37
N PHE A 811 -16.41 12.12 15.54
CA PHE A 811 -17.31 13.26 15.69
C PHE A 811 -16.74 14.31 16.67
N PRO A 812 -17.18 15.58 16.59
CA PRO A 812 -16.86 16.60 17.60
C PRO A 812 -17.47 16.31 18.98
N THR A 813 -18.59 15.59 19.01
CA THR A 813 -19.26 15.10 20.22
C THR A 813 -19.01 13.61 20.40
N LEU A 814 -19.22 13.10 21.61
CA LEU A 814 -18.99 11.69 21.90
C LEU A 814 -20.02 10.79 21.19
N ILE A 815 -19.65 9.53 20.99
CA ILE A 815 -20.55 8.50 20.48
C ILE A 815 -21.59 8.20 21.57
N ALA A 816 -22.87 8.32 21.23
CA ALA A 816 -23.98 7.95 22.10
C ALA A 816 -24.38 6.49 21.93
N GLU A 817 -24.32 5.99 20.70
CA GLU A 817 -24.92 4.72 20.33
C GLU A 817 -24.14 4.04 19.20
N ILE A 818 -24.00 2.72 19.30
CA ILE A 818 -23.49 1.85 18.23
C ILE A 818 -24.51 0.76 17.97
N THR A 819 -24.91 0.64 16.70
CA THR A 819 -25.82 -0.39 16.21
C THR A 819 -25.09 -1.39 15.31
N VAL A 820 -25.52 -2.64 15.31
CA VAL A 820 -25.09 -3.68 14.36
C VAL A 820 -26.32 -4.24 13.65
N GLY A 821 -26.38 -4.10 12.33
CA GLY A 821 -27.56 -4.51 11.55
C GLY A 821 -28.86 -3.80 12.00
N GLY A 822 -28.75 -2.58 12.54
CA GLY A 822 -29.87 -1.80 13.08
C GLY A 822 -30.24 -2.11 14.54
N ILE A 823 -29.61 -3.09 15.19
CA ILE A 823 -29.83 -3.43 16.59
C ILE A 823 -28.79 -2.69 17.45
N THR A 824 -29.22 -1.97 18.48
CA THR A 824 -28.33 -1.30 19.42
C THR A 824 -27.55 -2.32 20.24
N VAL A 825 -26.22 -2.34 20.07
CA VAL A 825 -25.33 -3.26 20.81
C VAL A 825 -24.53 -2.55 21.90
N TRP A 826 -24.36 -1.23 21.79
CA TRP A 826 -23.69 -0.41 22.79
C TRP A 826 -24.38 0.95 22.85
N LYS A 827 -24.59 1.47 24.06
CA LYS A 827 -25.22 2.77 24.31
C LYS A 827 -24.67 3.39 25.58
N ASN A 828 -24.23 4.65 25.52
CA ASN A 828 -23.80 5.43 26.67
C ASN A 828 -22.81 4.70 27.60
N GLY A 829 -21.75 4.08 27.03
CA GLY A 829 -20.75 3.33 27.81
C GLY A 829 -21.17 1.91 28.23
N THR A 830 -22.37 1.47 27.87
CA THR A 830 -22.91 0.16 28.27
C THR A 830 -23.08 -0.75 27.07
N PHE A 831 -22.51 -1.96 27.14
CA PHE A 831 -22.78 -3.02 26.17
C PHE A 831 -24.12 -3.70 26.46
N LEU A 832 -24.96 -3.85 25.43
CA LEU A 832 -26.32 -4.39 25.54
C LEU A 832 -26.47 -5.79 24.92
N GLY A 833 -25.50 -6.25 24.12
CA GLY A 833 -25.59 -7.53 23.42
C GLY A 833 -26.68 -7.57 22.36
N GLY A 834 -27.27 -8.75 22.12
CA GLY A 834 -28.45 -8.91 21.26
C GLY A 834 -28.18 -9.28 19.79
N VAL A 835 -26.91 -9.38 19.37
CA VAL A 835 -26.53 -9.83 18.02
C VAL A 835 -25.61 -11.06 18.13
N SER A 836 -26.07 -12.20 17.60
CA SER A 836 -25.27 -13.43 17.57
C SER A 836 -23.98 -13.22 16.78
N GLY A 837 -22.87 -13.75 17.29
CA GLY A 837 -21.55 -13.58 16.68
C GLY A 837 -20.85 -12.26 17.01
N VAL A 838 -21.46 -11.37 17.81
CA VAL A 838 -20.85 -10.11 18.28
C VAL A 838 -20.69 -10.15 19.80
N THR A 839 -19.46 -9.91 20.28
CA THR A 839 -19.16 -9.83 21.71
C THR A 839 -18.37 -8.56 22.01
N PHE A 840 -18.63 -7.94 23.16
CA PHE A 840 -17.84 -6.81 23.62
C PHE A 840 -16.43 -7.27 24.00
N LEU A 841 -15.42 -6.55 23.53
CA LEU A 841 -14.03 -6.80 23.89
C LEU A 841 -13.58 -5.84 24.99
N GLN A 842 -13.56 -4.54 24.66
CA GLN A 842 -13.14 -3.49 25.57
C GLN A 842 -13.59 -2.12 25.06
N GLU A 843 -13.49 -1.12 25.93
CA GLU A 843 -13.62 0.28 25.59
C GLU A 843 -12.44 1.04 26.22
N ASP A 844 -11.73 1.81 25.40
CA ASP A 844 -10.63 2.66 25.86
C ASP A 844 -10.89 4.14 25.48
N ASN A 845 -9.90 5.01 25.65
CA ASN A 845 -10.03 6.43 25.33
C ASN A 845 -10.09 6.72 23.82
N LYS A 846 -9.73 5.76 22.96
CA LYS A 846 -9.69 5.91 21.50
C LYS A 846 -10.87 5.23 20.81
N SER A 847 -11.36 4.10 21.32
CA SER A 847 -12.41 3.34 20.62
C SER A 847 -13.29 2.48 21.51
N VAL A 848 -14.41 2.03 20.93
CA VAL A 848 -15.25 0.93 21.44
C VAL A 848 -14.99 -0.29 20.56
N GLN A 849 -14.63 -1.43 21.17
CA GLN A 849 -14.14 -2.61 20.46
C GLN A 849 -15.01 -3.85 20.67
N PHE A 850 -15.24 -4.57 19.58
CA PHE A 850 -16.05 -5.79 19.56
C PHE A 850 -15.29 -6.92 18.88
N LYS A 851 -15.41 -8.15 19.38
CA LYS A 851 -15.01 -9.36 18.65
C LYS A 851 -16.20 -9.87 17.84
N VAL A 852 -15.99 -10.11 16.55
CA VAL A 852 -17.00 -10.64 15.63
C VAL A 852 -16.54 -11.91 14.92
N SER A 853 -17.46 -12.86 14.75
CA SER A 853 -17.24 -14.09 13.97
C SER A 853 -17.10 -13.78 12.47
N PRO A 854 -16.64 -14.73 11.64
CA PRO A 854 -16.65 -14.58 10.18
C PRO A 854 -18.02 -14.20 9.63
N GLY A 855 -18.04 -13.46 8.53
CA GLY A 855 -19.27 -13.04 7.85
C GLY A 855 -19.32 -11.55 7.54
N SER A 856 -20.53 -11.07 7.27
CA SER A 856 -20.84 -9.70 6.89
C SER A 856 -21.40 -8.91 8.05
N TRP A 857 -20.75 -7.79 8.39
CA TRP A 857 -21.09 -6.93 9.53
C TRP A 857 -21.20 -5.47 9.10
N ALA A 858 -22.14 -4.75 9.68
CA ALA A 858 -22.28 -3.32 9.53
C ALA A 858 -22.48 -2.68 10.90
N PHE A 859 -21.47 -1.95 11.37
CA PHE A 859 -21.51 -1.15 12.60
C PHE A 859 -21.86 0.29 12.24
N THR A 860 -22.81 0.90 12.93
CA THR A 860 -23.11 2.32 12.76
C THR A 860 -23.11 3.02 14.10
N ALA A 861 -22.17 3.95 14.25
CA ALA A 861 -22.04 4.83 15.40
C ALA A 861 -22.77 6.15 15.16
N MET A 862 -23.44 6.65 16.19
CA MET A 862 -24.15 7.92 16.18
C MET A 862 -23.67 8.77 17.35
N PRO A 863 -23.43 10.08 17.16
CA PRO A 863 -23.07 10.98 18.24
C PRO A 863 -24.29 11.28 19.11
N TYR A 864 -24.05 11.87 20.29
CA TYR A 864 -25.13 12.51 21.05
C TYR A 864 -25.81 13.60 20.22
N SER A 865 -27.14 13.74 20.35
CA SER A 865 -27.84 14.85 19.72
C SER A 865 -27.38 16.17 20.34
N ASN A 866 -27.14 17.14 19.47
CA ASN A 866 -26.70 18.49 19.80
C ASN A 866 -27.77 19.36 20.51
N THR A 867 -28.87 18.74 20.95
CA THR A 867 -29.88 19.35 21.82
C THR A 867 -29.43 19.46 23.27
N ASP A 868 -28.44 18.65 23.67
CA ASP A 868 -27.94 18.58 25.04
C ASP A 868 -26.51 19.13 25.08
N PRO A 869 -26.34 20.41 25.48
CA PRO A 869 -25.08 21.12 25.35
C PRO A 869 -24.00 20.63 26.31
N VAL A 870 -24.36 19.83 27.32
CA VAL A 870 -23.43 19.29 28.31
C VAL A 870 -23.75 17.83 28.57
N ILE A 871 -22.71 17.00 28.65
CA ILE A 871 -22.81 15.60 29.07
C ILE A 871 -21.82 15.37 30.20
N ALA A 872 -22.30 14.92 31.35
CA ALA A 872 -21.48 14.58 32.51
C ALA A 872 -21.20 13.08 32.56
N TYR A 873 -20.00 12.72 33.02
CA TYR A 873 -19.53 11.34 33.16
C TYR A 873 -18.95 11.12 34.55
N VAL A 874 -19.23 9.94 35.09
CA VAL A 874 -18.76 9.54 36.42
C VAL A 874 -17.33 8.99 36.46
N GLY A 875 -16.67 8.90 35.31
CA GLY A 875 -15.27 8.50 35.20
C GLY A 875 -14.47 9.42 34.28
N CYS A 876 -13.14 9.41 34.43
CA CYS A 876 -12.24 10.05 33.48
C CYS A 876 -12.38 9.45 32.07
N ASN A 877 -11.90 10.17 31.06
CA ASN A 877 -11.94 9.83 29.64
C ASN A 877 -13.34 9.54 29.11
N TYR A 878 -14.35 10.23 29.66
CA TYR A 878 -15.76 10.05 29.32
C TYR A 878 -16.24 8.61 29.52
N SER A 879 -15.73 7.95 30.56
CA SER A 879 -16.11 6.59 30.92
C SER A 879 -17.25 6.58 31.93
N GLY A 880 -17.94 5.44 32.03
CA GLY A 880 -19.11 5.27 32.88
C GLY A 880 -20.38 5.83 32.27
N THR A 881 -21.42 5.98 33.10
CA THR A 881 -22.74 6.44 32.67
C THR A 881 -22.67 7.87 32.15
N ALA A 882 -23.12 8.08 30.91
CA ALA A 882 -23.26 9.40 30.32
C ALA A 882 -24.62 10.02 30.67
N ILE A 883 -24.63 11.21 31.26
CA ILE A 883 -25.85 11.93 31.61
C ILE A 883 -25.92 13.27 30.87
N SER A 884 -26.96 13.42 30.06
CA SER A 884 -27.25 14.64 29.30
C SER A 884 -27.87 15.74 30.20
N LEU A 885 -27.33 16.95 30.05
CA LEU A 885 -27.72 18.16 30.78
C LEU A 885 -28.03 19.30 29.79
N PRO A 886 -29.33 19.52 29.48
CA PRO A 886 -29.82 20.73 28.83
C PRO A 886 -29.36 22.04 29.50
N VAL A 887 -29.60 23.19 28.86
CA VAL A 887 -29.47 24.49 29.53
C VAL A 887 -30.42 24.53 30.73
N GLY A 888 -29.88 24.79 31.91
CA GLY A 888 -30.65 24.71 33.14
C GLY A 888 -29.80 24.77 34.39
N ASN A 889 -30.50 24.80 35.52
CA ASN A 889 -29.93 24.74 36.85
C ASN A 889 -30.29 23.38 37.45
N TYR A 890 -29.30 22.67 37.99
CA TYR A 890 -29.44 21.32 38.53
C TYR A 890 -28.91 21.28 39.98
N THR A 891 -29.82 21.26 40.94
CA THR A 891 -29.51 20.94 42.35
C THR A 891 -29.14 19.47 42.51
N LEU A 892 -28.60 19.08 43.66
CA LEU A 892 -28.26 17.69 43.97
C LEU A 892 -29.46 16.75 43.75
N ALA A 893 -30.66 17.16 44.16
CA ALA A 893 -31.88 16.37 43.95
C ALA A 893 -32.17 16.16 42.45
N GLN A 894 -31.95 17.19 41.63
CA GLN A 894 -32.16 17.13 40.18
C GLN A 894 -31.07 16.33 39.46
N MET A 895 -29.83 16.43 39.92
CA MET A 895 -28.70 15.62 39.45
C MET A 895 -28.92 14.14 39.77
N THR A 896 -29.29 13.82 41.01
CA THR A 896 -29.61 12.46 41.46
C THR A 896 -30.77 11.87 40.65
N ALA A 897 -31.83 12.64 40.41
CA ALA A 897 -32.97 12.21 39.59
C ALA A 897 -32.60 11.94 38.13
N LYS A 898 -31.53 12.56 37.62
CA LYS A 898 -30.95 12.30 36.30
C LYS A 898 -29.90 11.17 36.30
N GLY A 899 -29.61 10.57 37.45
CA GLY A 899 -28.66 9.48 37.59
C GLY A 899 -27.20 9.92 37.75
N ILE A 900 -26.95 11.17 38.13
CA ILE A 900 -25.62 11.64 38.55
C ILE A 900 -25.55 11.56 40.09
N PRO A 901 -24.76 10.65 40.66
CA PRO A 901 -24.54 10.62 42.11
C PRO A 901 -23.83 11.89 42.59
N ASP A 902 -24.03 12.24 43.86
CA ASP A 902 -23.28 13.31 44.50
C ASP A 902 -21.77 13.03 44.39
N ASP A 903 -20.98 14.09 44.22
CA ASP A 903 -19.52 13.99 44.21
C ASP A 903 -18.94 12.97 43.19
N ALA A 904 -19.65 12.72 42.09
CA ALA A 904 -19.25 11.66 41.14
C ALA A 904 -18.72 12.16 39.80
N ILE A 905 -18.73 13.47 39.52
CA ILE A 905 -18.36 13.96 38.19
C ILE A 905 -16.84 14.02 38.03
N SER A 906 -16.36 13.23 37.06
CA SER A 906 -14.94 13.13 36.71
C SER A 906 -14.61 13.75 35.34
N SER A 907 -15.55 13.77 34.39
CA SER A 907 -15.33 14.37 33.08
C SER A 907 -16.62 14.92 32.46
N LEU A 908 -16.51 15.92 31.57
CA LEU A 908 -17.67 16.55 30.93
C LEU A 908 -17.38 16.87 29.45
N ALA A 909 -18.35 16.60 28.58
CA ALA A 909 -18.38 17.15 27.23
C ALA A 909 -19.24 18.43 27.23
N VAL A 910 -18.74 19.51 26.64
CA VAL A 910 -19.41 20.82 26.59
C VAL A 910 -19.40 21.30 25.13
N ALA A 911 -20.60 21.46 24.57
CA ALA A 911 -20.78 21.93 23.20
C ALA A 911 -20.36 23.40 23.04
N GLU A 912 -19.85 23.75 21.86
CA GLU A 912 -19.46 25.13 21.55
C GLU A 912 -20.65 26.10 21.71
N GLY A 913 -20.39 27.27 22.31
CA GLY A 913 -21.42 28.24 22.64
C GLY A 913 -22.12 27.98 23.99
N TYR A 914 -21.65 27.01 24.77
CA TYR A 914 -22.15 26.73 26.10
C TYR A 914 -21.02 26.73 27.14
N LYS A 915 -21.39 26.88 28.39
CA LYS A 915 -20.53 26.72 29.55
C LYS A 915 -21.28 25.96 30.63
N VAL A 916 -20.53 25.23 31.43
CA VAL A 916 -21.02 24.58 32.64
C VAL A 916 -20.27 25.14 33.83
N ILE A 917 -21.00 25.47 34.88
CA ILE A 917 -20.45 25.88 36.16
C ILE A 917 -20.74 24.76 37.15
N LEU A 918 -19.69 24.16 37.69
CA LEU A 918 -19.72 23.16 38.75
C LEU A 918 -19.67 23.86 40.11
N TYR A 919 -20.37 23.33 41.10
CA TYR A 919 -20.43 23.86 42.47
C TYR A 919 -20.12 22.75 43.48
N ALA A 920 -19.27 23.06 44.46
CA ALA A 920 -18.90 22.16 45.54
C ALA A 920 -20.05 21.82 46.48
N ASP A 921 -21.04 22.72 46.60
CA ASP A 921 -22.19 22.56 47.49
C ASP A 921 -23.50 22.60 46.69
N ASP A 922 -24.59 22.11 47.30
CA ASP A 922 -25.92 22.16 46.69
C ASP A 922 -26.43 23.61 46.54
N ASN A 923 -27.47 23.79 45.72
CA ASN A 923 -28.13 25.07 45.47
C ASN A 923 -27.20 26.17 44.94
N PHE A 924 -26.19 25.78 44.15
CA PHE A 924 -25.28 26.68 43.45
C PHE A 924 -24.44 27.54 44.39
N THR A 925 -23.98 26.95 45.50
CA THR A 925 -23.13 27.59 46.51
C THR A 925 -21.76 26.90 46.61
N GLY A 926 -20.86 27.44 47.42
CA GLY A 926 -19.51 26.89 47.59
C GLY A 926 -18.52 27.27 46.50
N GLN A 927 -17.44 26.50 46.43
CA GLN A 927 -16.38 26.66 45.42
C GLN A 927 -16.90 26.31 44.02
N THR A 928 -16.45 27.03 42.98
CA THR A 928 -16.93 26.83 41.61
C THR A 928 -15.82 26.59 40.60
N GLU A 929 -16.16 25.89 39.51
CA GLU A 929 -15.32 25.69 38.34
C GLU A 929 -16.15 25.95 37.08
N THR A 930 -15.61 26.66 36.08
CA THR A 930 -16.32 26.92 34.82
C THR A 930 -15.62 26.25 33.65
N LEU A 931 -16.34 25.39 32.93
CA LEU A 931 -15.84 24.70 31.74
C LEU A 931 -16.59 25.20 30.51
N THR A 932 -15.85 25.49 29.44
CA THR A 932 -16.37 26.03 28.17
C THR A 932 -16.10 25.12 26.97
N ALA A 933 -15.48 23.97 27.21
CA ALA A 933 -15.11 22.97 26.22
C ALA A 933 -15.04 21.59 26.87
N ASN A 934 -14.98 20.55 26.05
CA ASN A 934 -14.80 19.16 26.49
C ASN A 934 -13.58 19.02 27.40
N ASN A 935 -13.74 18.33 28.52
CA ASN A 935 -12.67 18.03 29.47
C ASN A 935 -12.66 16.53 29.74
N ASN A 936 -11.63 15.83 29.27
CA ASN A 936 -11.54 14.38 29.37
C ASN A 936 -11.28 13.91 30.80
N CYS A 937 -10.66 14.70 31.67
CA CYS A 937 -10.79 14.54 33.10
C CYS A 937 -10.46 15.83 33.84
N ILE A 938 -11.29 16.18 34.83
CA ILE A 938 -11.13 17.40 35.60
C ILE A 938 -10.21 17.24 36.81
N THR A 939 -9.23 16.32 36.78
CA THR A 939 -8.30 16.06 37.92
C THR A 939 -7.49 17.28 38.35
N TRP A 940 -7.37 18.28 37.46
CA TRP A 940 -6.74 19.56 37.74
C TRP A 940 -7.64 20.50 38.56
N SER A 941 -8.95 20.24 38.62
CA SER A 941 -9.94 21.02 39.36
C SER A 941 -10.13 20.44 40.76
N PRO A 942 -10.25 21.28 41.79
CA PRO A 942 -10.60 20.84 43.14
C PRO A 942 -12.02 20.25 43.24
N LEU A 943 -12.84 20.39 42.18
CA LEU A 943 -14.19 19.83 42.07
C LEU A 943 -14.25 18.45 41.41
N HIS A 944 -13.11 17.85 41.07
CA HIS A 944 -13.04 16.45 40.64
C HIS A 944 -13.65 15.54 41.71
N ASP A 945 -14.70 14.82 41.34
CA ASP A 945 -15.46 13.94 42.23
C ASP A 945 -15.91 14.67 43.53
N LYS A 946 -16.26 15.96 43.38
CA LYS A 946 -16.73 16.85 44.47
C LYS A 946 -17.76 17.88 43.98
N THR A 947 -18.52 17.54 42.95
CA THR A 947 -19.54 18.44 42.38
C THR A 947 -20.92 18.01 42.88
N THR A 948 -21.58 18.90 43.62
CA THR A 948 -22.90 18.67 44.21
C THR A 948 -24.03 19.40 43.49
N SER A 949 -23.75 20.51 42.80
CA SER A 949 -24.74 21.16 41.92
C SER A 949 -24.13 21.78 40.67
N ILE A 950 -24.93 21.98 39.61
CA ILE A 950 -24.45 22.41 38.28
C ILE A 950 -25.37 23.46 37.66
N ARG A 951 -24.78 24.45 36.99
CA ARG A 951 -25.49 25.34 36.06
C ARG A 951 -24.94 25.22 34.65
N VAL A 952 -25.82 24.90 33.70
CA VAL A 952 -25.52 24.87 32.27
C VAL A 952 -26.08 26.12 31.63
N LEU A 953 -25.21 26.94 31.04
CA LEU A 953 -25.52 28.26 30.51
C LEU A 953 -25.01 28.38 29.07
N THR A 954 -25.52 29.38 28.34
CA THR A 954 -24.92 29.78 27.07
C THR A 954 -23.57 30.48 27.33
N ASN A 955 -22.71 30.52 26.32
CA ASN A 955 -21.38 31.10 26.39
C ASN A 955 -21.02 31.80 25.08
N GLY A 956 -21.74 32.88 24.78
CA GLY A 956 -21.47 33.73 23.64
C GLY A 956 -20.84 35.07 24.01
N VAL A 957 -20.47 35.83 22.98
CA VAL A 957 -20.05 37.22 23.04
C VAL A 957 -21.18 38.08 23.61
N THR A 958 -20.91 39.05 24.49
CA THR A 958 -21.95 39.82 25.21
C THR A 958 -22.12 41.26 24.74
N ASN A 959 -21.16 41.81 23.99
CA ASN A 959 -21.08 43.23 23.65
C ASN A 959 -21.60 43.59 22.24
N LEU A 960 -22.55 42.81 21.70
CA LEU A 960 -23.10 42.98 20.34
C LEU A 960 -24.54 43.53 20.31
N SER A 961 -24.99 44.25 21.34
CA SER A 961 -26.29 44.93 21.27
C SER A 961 -26.23 46.10 20.30
N GLY A 962 -27.12 46.14 19.30
CA GLY A 962 -27.10 47.18 18.27
C GLY A 962 -27.75 46.75 16.96
N THR A 963 -27.70 47.62 15.95
CA THR A 963 -28.16 47.30 14.59
C THR A 963 -26.95 47.00 13.70
N TYR A 964 -26.98 45.88 12.99
CA TYR A 964 -25.87 45.40 12.17
C TYR A 964 -26.31 45.00 10.76
N PHE A 965 -25.40 45.16 9.80
CA PHE A 965 -25.38 44.37 8.58
C PHE A 965 -24.60 43.08 8.86
N ILE A 966 -25.14 41.95 8.42
CA ILE A 966 -24.59 40.62 8.67
C ILE A 966 -24.05 40.06 7.36
N ARG A 967 -22.73 40.08 7.15
CA ARG A 967 -22.10 39.65 5.90
C ARG A 967 -21.54 38.25 6.01
N ASN A 968 -21.93 37.35 5.10
CA ASN A 968 -21.39 35.99 5.08
C ASN A 968 -19.92 35.96 4.64
N ARG A 969 -19.09 35.17 5.31
CA ARG A 969 -17.65 35.06 5.01
C ARG A 969 -17.39 34.40 3.66
N ALA A 970 -18.15 33.38 3.29
CA ALA A 970 -17.91 32.62 2.05
C ALA A 970 -18.39 33.37 0.81
N SER A 971 -19.59 33.98 0.85
CA SER A 971 -20.14 34.68 -0.32
C SER A 971 -19.81 36.17 -0.37
N GLY A 972 -19.47 36.80 0.76
CA GLY A 972 -19.32 38.26 0.85
C GLY A 972 -20.65 39.03 0.76
N LEU A 973 -21.78 38.33 0.66
CA LEU A 973 -23.13 38.91 0.55
C LEU A 973 -23.76 39.13 1.93
N GLN A 974 -24.77 40.00 1.98
CA GLN A 974 -25.47 40.38 3.20
C GLN A 974 -26.65 39.47 3.47
N MET A 975 -26.91 39.14 4.73
CA MET A 975 -28.17 38.58 5.16
C MET A 975 -29.31 39.55 4.79
N ASP A 976 -30.39 39.02 4.25
CA ASP A 976 -31.48 39.80 3.66
C ASP A 976 -32.80 39.05 3.87
N VAL A 977 -33.85 39.74 4.31
CA VAL A 977 -35.21 39.18 4.27
C VAL A 977 -35.76 39.32 2.86
N ASN A 978 -35.99 38.18 2.20
CA ASN A 978 -36.28 38.12 0.77
C ASN A 978 -37.42 39.06 0.36
N GLY A 979 -37.17 39.89 -0.65
CA GLY A 979 -38.11 40.84 -1.21
C GLY A 979 -38.53 41.96 -0.24
N ALA A 980 -37.77 42.20 0.83
CA ALA A 980 -38.15 43.09 1.93
C ALA A 980 -39.56 42.80 2.50
N SER A 981 -40.00 41.55 2.37
CA SER A 981 -41.33 41.12 2.81
C SER A 981 -41.52 41.38 4.29
N THR A 982 -42.72 41.78 4.70
CA THR A 982 -43.12 41.87 6.11
C THR A 982 -44.04 40.71 6.51
N ALA A 983 -44.25 39.72 5.63
CA ALA A 983 -45.09 38.56 5.90
C ALA A 983 -44.42 37.58 6.90
N ASP A 984 -45.25 36.88 7.68
CA ASP A 984 -44.82 35.75 8.50
C ASP A 984 -44.29 34.63 7.60
N GLY A 985 -43.19 33.99 7.99
CA GLY A 985 -42.61 32.89 7.22
C GLY A 985 -41.78 33.32 6.00
N ALA A 986 -41.58 34.62 5.78
CA ALA A 986 -40.69 35.07 4.71
C ALA A 986 -39.27 34.57 4.95
N SER A 987 -38.66 33.98 3.92
CA SER A 987 -37.34 33.37 4.04
C SER A 987 -36.24 34.42 4.17
N VAL A 988 -35.25 34.10 5.00
CA VAL A 988 -34.01 34.85 5.11
C VAL A 988 -33.03 34.26 4.09
N ILE A 989 -32.45 35.12 3.26
CA ILE A 989 -31.51 34.78 2.20
C ILE A 989 -30.22 35.57 2.39
N HIS A 990 -29.28 35.41 1.46
CA HIS A 990 -28.20 36.38 1.26
C HIS A 990 -28.30 37.10 -0.09
N SER A 991 -27.93 38.38 -0.15
CA SER A 991 -28.06 39.22 -1.34
C SER A 991 -26.97 40.30 -1.40
N GLU A 992 -26.79 40.94 -2.55
CA GLU A 992 -25.88 42.08 -2.70
C GLU A 992 -26.24 43.20 -1.72
N TYR A 993 -25.21 43.84 -1.17
CA TYR A 993 -25.40 44.98 -0.25
C TYR A 993 -26.12 46.12 -0.97
N ASN A 994 -27.27 46.52 -0.42
CA ASN A 994 -28.03 47.68 -0.89
C ASN A 994 -28.34 48.68 0.25
N GLY A 995 -27.99 48.35 1.50
CA GLY A 995 -28.15 49.23 2.66
C GLY A 995 -29.58 49.33 3.18
N ASN A 996 -30.56 48.67 2.56
CA ASN A 996 -31.97 48.77 2.91
C ASN A 996 -32.26 48.18 4.30
N ALA A 997 -33.40 48.56 4.88
CA ALA A 997 -33.80 48.14 6.22
C ALA A 997 -34.00 46.62 6.36
N ASN A 998 -34.30 45.89 5.27
CA ASN A 998 -34.41 44.42 5.26
C ASN A 998 -33.06 43.67 5.28
N GLN A 999 -31.93 44.41 5.21
CA GLN A 999 -30.56 43.89 5.42
C GLN A 999 -29.99 44.32 6.79
N GLN A 1000 -30.77 45.04 7.60
CA GLN A 1000 -30.37 45.52 8.91
C GLN A 1000 -31.02 44.67 9.99
N PHE A 1001 -30.22 44.13 10.92
CA PHE A 1001 -30.68 43.26 11.98
C PHE A 1001 -30.37 43.85 13.36
N VAL A 1002 -31.38 43.90 14.22
CA VAL A 1002 -31.32 44.45 15.57
C VAL A 1002 -31.03 43.32 16.56
N PHE A 1003 -29.85 43.34 17.16
CA PHE A 1003 -29.41 42.41 18.18
C PHE A 1003 -29.79 42.97 19.55
N THR A 1004 -30.59 42.20 20.30
CA THR A 1004 -30.91 42.47 21.71
C THR A 1004 -30.31 41.35 22.55
N HIS A 1005 -29.35 41.69 23.40
CA HIS A 1005 -28.73 40.73 24.31
C HIS A 1005 -29.72 40.29 25.40
N LEU A 1006 -29.80 38.98 25.64
CA LEU A 1006 -30.70 38.34 26.60
C LEU A 1006 -29.96 37.72 27.80
N GLY A 1007 -28.65 37.95 27.92
CA GLY A 1007 -27.77 37.32 28.94
C GLY A 1007 -26.85 36.25 28.35
N ASP A 1008 -25.64 36.08 28.93
CA ASP A 1008 -24.69 34.99 28.63
C ASP A 1008 -24.42 34.73 27.12
N GLY A 1009 -24.33 35.82 26.35
CA GLY A 1009 -24.15 35.81 24.89
C GLY A 1009 -25.30 35.24 24.03
N ASN A 1010 -26.49 35.07 24.61
CA ASN A 1010 -27.72 34.76 23.89
C ASN A 1010 -28.39 36.04 23.38
N TYR A 1011 -28.93 36.02 22.16
CA TYR A 1011 -29.52 37.18 21.49
C TYR A 1011 -30.87 36.87 20.87
N LYS A 1012 -31.75 37.86 20.95
CA LYS A 1012 -32.88 38.04 20.02
C LYS A 1012 -32.39 38.88 18.84
N ILE A 1013 -32.64 38.43 17.61
CA ILE A 1013 -32.19 39.10 16.37
C ILE A 1013 -33.40 39.44 15.52
N LEU A 1014 -33.74 40.72 15.39
CA LEU A 1014 -34.92 41.18 14.64
C LEU A 1014 -34.53 41.81 13.30
N ALA A 1015 -35.25 41.52 12.23
CA ALA A 1015 -35.13 42.29 10.99
C ALA A 1015 -35.72 43.69 11.19
N LYS A 1016 -34.95 44.74 10.90
CA LYS A 1016 -35.29 46.13 11.24
C LYS A 1016 -36.54 46.65 10.52
N HIS A 1017 -36.78 46.23 9.28
CA HIS A 1017 -37.94 46.71 8.51
C HIS A 1017 -39.27 46.12 8.97
N SER A 1018 -39.28 44.91 9.53
CA SER A 1018 -40.50 44.19 9.93
C SER A 1018 -40.67 44.08 11.44
N ASN A 1019 -39.62 44.33 12.23
CA ASN A 1019 -39.54 44.05 13.67
C ASN A 1019 -39.80 42.57 14.05
N LYS A 1020 -39.66 41.64 13.09
CA LYS A 1020 -39.82 40.19 13.30
C LYS A 1020 -38.48 39.51 13.56
N SER A 1021 -38.50 38.46 14.38
CA SER A 1021 -37.30 37.72 14.75
C SER A 1021 -36.84 36.80 13.64
N LEU A 1022 -35.53 36.58 13.55
CA LEU A 1022 -35.01 35.35 12.96
C LEU A 1022 -35.60 34.14 13.72
N ASP A 1023 -36.00 33.13 12.96
CA ASP A 1023 -36.73 31.98 13.46
C ASP A 1023 -36.33 30.74 12.65
N VAL A 1024 -35.92 29.67 13.33
CA VAL A 1024 -35.71 28.39 12.67
C VAL A 1024 -37.06 27.68 12.53
N ASN A 1025 -37.53 27.58 11.28
CA ASN A 1025 -38.89 27.18 10.97
C ASN A 1025 -39.32 25.88 11.68
N GLY A 1026 -40.43 25.95 12.42
CA GLY A 1026 -41.05 24.80 13.09
C GLY A 1026 -40.21 24.21 14.24
N ALA A 1027 -39.30 24.98 14.84
CA ALA A 1027 -38.38 24.52 15.88
C ALA A 1027 -37.58 23.26 15.49
N SER A 1028 -37.41 23.02 14.19
CA SER A 1028 -36.81 21.80 13.66
C SER A 1028 -35.39 21.61 14.19
N LEU A 1029 -35.01 20.34 14.36
CA LEU A 1029 -33.63 19.94 14.68
C LEU A 1029 -32.86 19.47 13.42
N LEU A 1030 -33.46 19.50 12.23
CA LEU A 1030 -32.85 18.97 11.00
C LEU A 1030 -31.90 19.97 10.33
N ASN A 1031 -30.77 19.46 9.80
CA ASN A 1031 -29.91 20.24 8.90
C ASN A 1031 -30.70 20.66 7.65
N GLY A 1032 -30.42 21.85 7.14
CA GLY A 1032 -31.09 22.38 5.96
C GLY A 1032 -32.45 23.02 6.24
N THR A 1033 -32.87 23.08 7.50
CA THR A 1033 -34.12 23.79 7.86
C THR A 1033 -33.94 25.28 7.61
N ASN A 1034 -34.87 25.84 6.85
CA ASN A 1034 -34.92 27.26 6.49
C ASN A 1034 -35.00 28.17 7.72
N VAL A 1035 -34.31 29.31 7.66
CA VAL A 1035 -34.49 30.42 8.59
C VAL A 1035 -35.48 31.40 7.97
N ILE A 1036 -36.52 31.71 8.71
CA ILE A 1036 -37.58 32.64 8.33
C ILE A 1036 -37.57 33.84 9.26
N GLN A 1037 -38.32 34.87 8.92
CA GLN A 1037 -38.76 35.86 9.89
C GLN A 1037 -40.14 35.47 10.47
N TYR A 1038 -40.32 35.67 11.77
CA TYR A 1038 -41.59 35.42 12.46
C TYR A 1038 -41.76 36.38 13.66
N PRO A 1039 -42.99 36.71 14.10
CA PRO A 1039 -43.21 37.44 15.34
C PRO A 1039 -42.47 36.79 16.51
N TYR A 1040 -41.75 37.60 17.30
CA TYR A 1040 -41.06 37.11 18.49
C TYR A 1040 -42.09 36.81 19.59
N HIS A 1041 -42.06 35.60 20.14
CA HIS A 1041 -43.01 35.17 21.18
C HIS A 1041 -42.45 35.42 22.61
N ASP A 1042 -43.35 35.72 23.55
CA ASP A 1042 -43.07 35.86 24.98
C ASP A 1042 -44.19 35.15 25.79
N PRO A 1043 -43.91 34.08 26.57
CA PRO A 1043 -42.59 33.52 26.89
C PRO A 1043 -41.85 32.98 25.66
N VAL A 1044 -40.53 33.16 25.69
CA VAL A 1044 -39.67 32.95 24.52
C VAL A 1044 -39.62 31.49 24.07
N GLU A 1045 -39.78 31.30 22.76
CA GLU A 1045 -39.52 30.02 22.11
C GLU A 1045 -38.03 29.91 21.75
N SER A 1046 -37.38 28.82 22.16
CA SER A 1046 -35.91 28.70 22.11
C SER A 1046 -35.31 28.71 20.69
N HIS A 1047 -36.12 28.48 19.65
CA HIS A 1047 -35.71 28.52 18.24
C HIS A 1047 -35.70 29.94 17.63
N GLN A 1048 -36.10 30.95 18.42
CA GLN A 1048 -36.01 32.38 18.10
C GLN A 1048 -34.82 33.06 18.78
N ASN A 1049 -34.00 32.30 19.50
CA ASN A 1049 -32.84 32.77 20.25
C ASN A 1049 -31.54 32.21 19.68
N PHE A 1050 -30.52 33.06 19.61
CA PHE A 1050 -29.25 32.72 18.99
C PHE A 1050 -28.06 33.07 19.87
N ILE A 1051 -27.16 32.11 20.03
CA ILE A 1051 -25.88 32.26 20.72
C ILE A 1051 -24.87 32.76 19.70
N ILE A 1052 -24.14 33.82 20.04
CA ILE A 1052 -23.14 34.41 19.17
C ILE A 1052 -21.74 34.05 19.65
N VAL A 1053 -20.96 33.35 18.83
CA VAL A 1053 -19.60 32.90 19.21
C VAL A 1053 -18.57 33.55 18.28
N ALA A 1054 -17.54 34.18 18.84
CA ALA A 1054 -16.45 34.75 18.06
C ALA A 1054 -15.49 33.66 17.55
N THR A 1055 -15.01 33.82 16.32
CA THR A 1055 -13.98 32.93 15.73
C THR A 1055 -12.55 33.37 16.06
N GLY A 1056 -12.37 34.56 16.65
CA GLY A 1056 -11.06 35.12 17.02
C GLY A 1056 -10.37 35.96 15.93
N ASP A 1057 -10.89 35.96 14.70
CA ASP A 1057 -10.35 36.68 13.54
C ASP A 1057 -11.32 37.72 12.96
N GLY A 1058 -12.19 38.27 13.81
CA GLY A 1058 -13.17 39.30 13.43
C GLY A 1058 -14.49 38.77 12.83
N TYR A 1059 -14.67 37.45 12.76
CA TYR A 1059 -15.92 36.80 12.37
C TYR A 1059 -16.65 36.17 13.57
N TYR A 1060 -17.90 35.79 13.33
CA TYR A 1060 -18.81 35.24 14.32
C TYR A 1060 -19.61 34.07 13.74
N LYS A 1061 -20.00 33.14 14.60
CA LYS A 1061 -20.98 32.09 14.32
C LYS A 1061 -22.30 32.47 15.01
N ILE A 1062 -23.42 32.27 14.31
CA ILE A 1062 -24.77 32.44 14.87
C ILE A 1062 -25.32 31.03 15.11
N ILE A 1063 -25.50 30.64 16.37
CA ILE A 1063 -25.91 29.28 16.77
C ILE A 1063 -27.34 29.34 17.30
N ALA A 1064 -28.26 28.58 16.72
CA ALA A 1064 -29.62 28.47 17.22
C ALA A 1064 -29.62 27.76 18.60
N LYS A 1065 -30.20 28.42 19.61
CA LYS A 1065 -30.13 27.96 21.01
C LYS A 1065 -30.81 26.60 21.22
N HIS A 1066 -31.89 26.30 20.51
CA HIS A 1066 -32.63 25.03 20.70
C HIS A 1066 -31.92 23.82 20.09
N SER A 1067 -31.19 24.01 18.99
CA SER A 1067 -30.61 22.92 18.21
C SER A 1067 -29.09 22.85 18.31
N GLY A 1068 -28.42 23.88 18.84
CA GLY A 1068 -26.96 23.98 18.83
C GLY A 1068 -26.34 24.05 17.43
N LYS A 1069 -27.15 24.30 16.38
CA LYS A 1069 -26.72 24.36 14.98
C LYS A 1069 -26.43 25.78 14.54
N LEU A 1070 -25.47 25.95 13.64
CA LEU A 1070 -25.13 27.26 13.11
C LEU A 1070 -26.08 27.67 11.97
N LEU A 1071 -26.32 28.96 11.82
CA LEU A 1071 -26.95 29.52 10.63
C LEU A 1071 -25.89 29.70 9.55
N GLN A 1072 -26.12 29.12 8.37
CA GLN A 1072 -25.25 29.24 7.19
C GLN A 1072 -26.05 29.55 5.94
N VAL A 1073 -25.36 29.87 4.85
CA VAL A 1073 -25.98 30.08 3.53
C VAL A 1073 -25.87 28.84 2.63
N ASN A 1074 -26.89 28.61 1.82
CA ASN A 1074 -26.90 27.61 0.76
C ASN A 1074 -26.41 28.21 -0.57
N GLY A 1075 -25.22 27.80 -1.02
CA GLY A 1075 -24.55 28.37 -2.20
C GLY A 1075 -23.80 29.68 -1.92
N VAL A 1076 -23.19 30.25 -2.96
CA VAL A 1076 -22.41 31.51 -2.87
C VAL A 1076 -22.98 32.64 -3.76
N SER A 1077 -24.03 32.36 -4.53
CA SER A 1077 -24.75 33.32 -5.38
C SER A 1077 -25.93 33.94 -4.64
N GLY A 1078 -26.22 35.22 -4.89
CA GLY A 1078 -27.38 35.91 -4.31
C GLY A 1078 -28.70 35.15 -4.49
N GLY A 1079 -29.55 35.17 -3.46
CA GLY A 1079 -30.80 34.42 -3.39
C GLY A 1079 -30.72 33.08 -2.65
N GLY A 1080 -29.51 32.62 -2.26
CA GLY A 1080 -29.34 31.43 -1.42
C GLY A 1080 -29.98 31.58 -0.04
N LEU A 1081 -30.68 30.52 0.42
CA LEU A 1081 -31.35 30.48 1.72
C LEU A 1081 -30.34 30.52 2.87
N VAL A 1082 -30.68 31.23 3.95
CA VAL A 1082 -30.09 31.00 5.27
C VAL A 1082 -30.81 29.82 5.91
N HIS A 1083 -30.05 28.80 6.29
CA HIS A 1083 -30.57 27.58 6.92
C HIS A 1083 -29.72 27.15 8.11
N GLN A 1084 -30.27 26.38 9.04
CA GLN A 1084 -29.45 25.81 10.11
C GLN A 1084 -28.68 24.56 9.65
N TRP A 1085 -27.47 24.38 10.17
CA TRP A 1085 -26.64 23.22 9.87
C TRP A 1085 -25.70 22.87 11.03
N SER A 1086 -25.28 21.60 11.09
CA SER A 1086 -24.33 21.14 12.10
C SER A 1086 -22.98 21.84 11.93
N ASN A 1087 -22.30 22.13 13.03
CA ASN A 1087 -21.05 22.87 13.00
C ASN A 1087 -19.87 21.92 12.69
N THR A 1088 -19.29 22.05 11.51
CA THR A 1088 -18.12 21.31 11.02
C THR A 1088 -16.94 22.26 10.74
N GLY A 1089 -16.97 23.49 11.28
CA GLY A 1089 -15.95 24.52 11.00
C GLY A 1089 -16.08 25.22 9.65
N GLN A 1090 -17.21 25.06 8.96
CA GLN A 1090 -17.44 25.58 7.61
C GLN A 1090 -17.52 27.11 7.53
N VAL A 1091 -16.88 27.69 6.51
CA VAL A 1091 -16.78 29.16 6.34
C VAL A 1091 -18.09 29.82 5.89
N ASN A 1092 -19.00 29.09 5.24
CA ASN A 1092 -20.33 29.60 4.86
C ASN A 1092 -21.29 29.73 6.06
N GLY A 1093 -20.89 29.26 7.24
CA GLY A 1093 -21.57 29.47 8.53
C GLY A 1093 -20.97 30.60 9.38
N GLN A 1094 -20.04 31.37 8.83
CA GLN A 1094 -19.34 32.45 9.54
C GLN A 1094 -19.75 33.81 8.97
N TRP A 1095 -19.85 34.80 9.86
CA TRP A 1095 -20.46 36.09 9.58
C TRP A 1095 -19.62 37.24 10.13
N ALA A 1096 -19.50 38.32 9.37
CA ALA A 1096 -18.96 39.60 9.85
C ALA A 1096 -20.11 40.54 10.19
N PHE A 1097 -20.03 41.22 11.32
CA PHE A 1097 -21.05 42.18 11.75
C PHE A 1097 -20.54 43.60 11.61
N THR A 1098 -21.20 44.41 10.77
CA THR A 1098 -20.88 45.83 10.59
C THR A 1098 -21.99 46.68 11.21
N ALA A 1099 -21.67 47.49 12.21
CA ALA A 1099 -22.65 48.35 12.86
C ALA A 1099 -23.26 49.35 11.86
N ALA A 1100 -24.59 49.46 11.82
CA ALA A 1100 -25.28 50.32 10.86
C ALA A 1100 -24.94 51.81 11.03
N ALA A 1101 -24.58 52.25 12.25
CA ALA A 1101 -24.10 53.61 12.52
C ALA A 1101 -22.68 53.89 12.00
N ALA A 1102 -21.82 52.87 11.93
CA ALA A 1102 -20.48 52.98 11.36
C ALA A 1102 -20.50 53.00 9.82
N ALA A 1103 -21.54 52.41 9.20
CA ALA A 1103 -21.72 52.39 7.74
C ALA A 1103 -22.12 53.76 7.14
N LEU A 1104 -22.49 54.76 7.96
CA LEU A 1104 -22.83 56.12 7.52
C LEU A 1104 -21.64 57.10 7.53
N ALA A 1105 -20.48 56.72 8.07
CA ALA A 1105 -19.29 57.55 8.12
C ALA A 1105 -18.23 57.04 7.13
N LYS A 1106 -18.14 57.71 5.97
CA LYS A 1106 -17.11 57.54 4.92
C LYS A 1106 -16.99 56.14 4.31
N GLU A 1107 -17.32 56.04 3.03
CA GLU A 1107 -16.33 55.61 2.04
C GLU A 1107 -16.76 56.06 0.63
N THR A 1108 -15.90 56.84 -0.03
CA THR A 1108 -15.79 56.77 -1.49
C THR A 1108 -15.28 55.36 -1.77
N MET A 1109 -16.21 54.42 -1.93
CA MET A 1109 -15.93 52.98 -2.02
C MET A 1109 -14.97 52.69 -3.17
N SER A 1110 -13.91 51.93 -2.88
CA SER A 1110 -13.08 51.34 -3.90
C SER A 1110 -13.93 50.38 -4.75
N SER A 1111 -13.91 50.50 -6.08
CA SER A 1111 -14.71 49.65 -6.97
C SER A 1111 -13.83 48.82 -7.90
N LEU A 1112 -14.31 47.62 -8.26
CA LEU A 1112 -13.62 46.67 -9.12
C LEU A 1112 -14.41 46.48 -10.43
N SER A 1113 -13.76 46.76 -11.56
CA SER A 1113 -14.27 46.45 -12.89
C SER A 1113 -13.36 45.45 -13.61
N VAL A 1114 -13.96 44.57 -14.41
CA VAL A 1114 -13.26 43.52 -15.16
C VAL A 1114 -13.78 43.49 -16.59
N ASP A 1115 -12.88 43.61 -17.57
CA ASP A 1115 -13.22 43.76 -19.00
C ASP A 1115 -12.19 43.07 -19.93
N PRO A 1116 -12.60 42.28 -20.94
CA PRO A 1116 -13.98 41.92 -21.28
C PRO A 1116 -14.58 40.94 -20.26
N ASN A 1117 -15.89 41.02 -20.05
CA ASN A 1117 -16.64 40.03 -19.30
C ASN A 1117 -18.04 39.90 -19.89
N PRO A 1118 -18.33 38.83 -20.67
CA PRO A 1118 -17.59 37.56 -20.72
C PRO A 1118 -16.21 37.62 -21.42
N ALA A 1119 -15.31 36.70 -21.07
CA ALA A 1119 -13.94 36.62 -21.58
C ALA A 1119 -13.64 35.27 -22.24
N THR A 1120 -12.75 35.24 -23.24
CA THR A 1120 -12.28 33.99 -23.87
C THR A 1120 -10.87 33.61 -23.37
N HIS A 1121 -9.91 34.53 -23.49
CA HIS A 1121 -8.50 34.26 -23.17
C HIS A 1121 -7.90 35.20 -22.14
N THR A 1122 -8.38 36.45 -22.05
CA THR A 1122 -7.83 37.45 -21.13
C THR A 1122 -8.89 38.34 -20.52
N ILE A 1123 -8.63 38.83 -19.31
CA ILE A 1123 -9.40 39.90 -18.66
C ILE A 1123 -8.48 41.03 -18.21
N THR A 1124 -8.98 42.25 -18.21
CA THR A 1124 -8.33 43.43 -17.63
C THR A 1124 -9.02 43.76 -16.32
N VAL A 1125 -8.25 43.82 -15.24
CA VAL A 1125 -8.80 44.11 -13.90
C VAL A 1125 -8.47 45.54 -13.51
N LYS A 1126 -9.49 46.40 -13.41
CA LYS A 1126 -9.36 47.80 -13.02
C LYS A 1126 -9.95 48.01 -11.62
N VAL A 1127 -9.08 48.45 -10.72
CA VAL A 1127 -9.43 48.87 -9.36
C VAL A 1127 -9.47 50.39 -9.33
N HIS A 1128 -10.62 50.95 -8.97
CA HIS A 1128 -10.80 52.38 -8.74
C HIS A 1128 -10.74 52.63 -7.23
N ALA A 1129 -9.55 52.93 -6.71
CA ALA A 1129 -9.30 53.22 -5.29
C ALA A 1129 -8.72 54.64 -5.11
N THR A 1130 -8.87 55.22 -3.92
CA THR A 1130 -8.49 56.62 -3.63
C THR A 1130 -7.03 56.82 -3.19
N LYS A 1131 -6.25 55.73 -3.02
CA LYS A 1131 -4.80 55.73 -2.73
C LYS A 1131 -4.10 54.53 -3.38
N GLU A 1132 -2.79 54.65 -3.64
CA GLU A 1132 -1.96 53.53 -4.10
C GLU A 1132 -1.67 52.56 -2.95
N GLU A 1133 -2.25 51.35 -3.04
CA GLU A 1133 -1.99 50.24 -2.12
C GLU A 1133 -1.55 48.98 -2.88
N LYS A 1134 -0.94 48.02 -2.17
CA LYS A 1134 -0.53 46.73 -2.72
C LYS A 1134 -1.76 45.89 -3.07
N LEU A 1135 -2.03 45.69 -4.35
CA LEU A 1135 -3.15 44.89 -4.84
C LEU A 1135 -2.75 43.42 -4.98
N TYR A 1136 -3.58 42.50 -4.47
CA TYR A 1136 -3.38 41.05 -4.66
C TYR A 1136 -4.64 40.39 -5.20
N MET A 1137 -4.52 39.70 -6.33
CA MET A 1137 -5.64 39.02 -6.98
C MET A 1137 -5.65 37.51 -6.71
N ARG A 1138 -6.83 36.95 -6.53
CA ARG A 1138 -7.12 35.50 -6.52
C ARG A 1138 -8.30 35.22 -7.43
N ILE A 1139 -8.35 34.02 -8.03
CA ILE A 1139 -9.51 33.58 -8.82
C ILE A 1139 -10.06 32.31 -8.20
N TYR A 1140 -11.38 32.28 -8.01
CA TYR A 1140 -12.14 31.14 -7.51
C TYR A 1140 -13.10 30.63 -8.58
N ASN A 1141 -13.41 29.33 -8.58
CA ASN A 1141 -14.51 28.81 -9.38
C ASN A 1141 -15.87 29.06 -8.70
N ALA A 1142 -16.97 28.69 -9.36
CA ALA A 1142 -18.33 28.87 -8.85
C ALA A 1142 -18.64 28.13 -7.53
N SER A 1143 -17.84 27.14 -7.12
CA SER A 1143 -17.97 26.43 -5.83
C SER A 1143 -17.10 27.02 -4.72
N GLY A 1144 -16.38 28.12 -4.97
CA GLY A 1144 -15.52 28.79 -3.99
C GLY A 1144 -14.12 28.16 -3.83
N THR A 1145 -13.74 27.24 -4.72
CA THR A 1145 -12.39 26.66 -4.73
C THR A 1145 -11.42 27.64 -5.39
N LEU A 1146 -10.26 27.85 -4.75
CA LEU A 1146 -9.20 28.69 -5.29
C LEU A 1146 -8.59 28.02 -6.54
N VAL A 1147 -8.73 28.64 -7.70
CA VAL A 1147 -8.20 28.14 -8.99
C VAL A 1147 -6.99 28.94 -9.49
N SER A 1148 -6.74 30.12 -8.90
CA SER A 1148 -5.52 30.89 -9.14
C SER A 1148 -5.02 31.48 -7.81
N PRO A 1149 -3.77 31.16 -7.39
CA PRO A 1149 -3.20 31.64 -6.12
C PRO A 1149 -2.99 33.15 -6.11
N ALA A 1150 -2.70 33.69 -4.93
CA ALA A 1150 -2.53 35.12 -4.73
C ALA A 1150 -1.37 35.68 -5.57
N GLN A 1151 -1.66 36.57 -6.50
CA GLN A 1151 -0.67 37.25 -7.32
C GLN A 1151 -0.74 38.75 -7.08
N LYS A 1152 0.42 39.40 -6.95
CA LYS A 1152 0.50 40.86 -6.86
C LYS A 1152 0.12 41.45 -8.22
N ILE A 1153 -0.78 42.43 -8.24
CA ILE A 1153 -1.27 43.05 -9.48
C ILE A 1153 -1.12 44.56 -9.48
N TYR A 1154 -1.22 45.17 -10.67
CA TYR A 1154 -1.43 46.60 -10.84
C TYR A 1154 -2.83 46.85 -11.43
N SER A 1155 -3.47 47.97 -11.07
CA SER A 1155 -4.77 48.35 -11.64
C SER A 1155 -4.63 48.56 -13.15
N GLY A 1156 -5.50 47.92 -13.94
CA GLY A 1156 -5.44 47.93 -15.40
C GLY A 1156 -4.58 46.82 -16.02
N GLN A 1157 -4.02 45.91 -15.21
CA GLN A 1157 -3.25 44.78 -15.72
C GLN A 1157 -4.15 43.73 -16.40
N GLN A 1158 -3.67 43.16 -17.50
CA GLN A 1158 -4.30 42.02 -18.17
C GLN A 1158 -3.86 40.69 -17.54
N PHE A 1159 -4.81 39.76 -17.46
CA PHE A 1159 -4.62 38.42 -16.94
C PHE A 1159 -5.05 37.39 -17.96
N ASN A 1160 -4.18 36.42 -18.19
CA ASN A 1160 -4.44 35.28 -19.05
C ASN A 1160 -5.28 34.24 -18.30
N LEU A 1161 -6.44 33.91 -18.85
CA LEU A 1161 -7.37 32.92 -18.33
C LEU A 1161 -7.31 31.60 -19.11
N SER A 1162 -6.47 31.46 -20.13
CA SER A 1162 -6.46 30.31 -21.05
C SER A 1162 -6.34 28.95 -20.35
N ALA A 1163 -5.68 28.89 -19.19
CA ALA A 1163 -5.55 27.67 -18.39
C ALA A 1163 -6.81 27.26 -17.60
N LEU A 1164 -7.82 28.14 -17.48
CA LEU A 1164 -9.08 27.84 -16.79
C LEU A 1164 -10.10 27.19 -17.75
N PRO A 1165 -10.86 26.16 -17.37
CA PRO A 1165 -11.98 25.66 -18.20
C PRO A 1165 -13.05 26.72 -18.47
N ALA A 1166 -13.91 26.52 -19.48
CA ALA A 1166 -15.12 27.34 -19.64
C ALA A 1166 -15.98 27.24 -18.37
N GLY A 1167 -16.49 28.36 -17.88
CA GLY A 1167 -17.21 28.38 -16.61
C GLY A 1167 -17.32 29.75 -15.95
N VAL A 1168 -17.97 29.79 -14.80
CA VAL A 1168 -18.13 30.99 -13.98
C VAL A 1168 -17.04 31.03 -12.93
N TYR A 1169 -16.35 32.16 -12.85
CA TYR A 1169 -15.28 32.40 -11.88
C TYR A 1169 -15.52 33.70 -11.11
N ILE A 1170 -14.92 33.82 -9.94
CA ILE A 1170 -14.92 35.04 -9.13
C ILE A 1170 -13.48 35.53 -9.02
N VAL A 1171 -13.25 36.77 -9.45
CA VAL A 1171 -11.98 37.48 -9.26
C VAL A 1171 -12.08 38.27 -7.97
N ASN A 1172 -11.21 37.95 -7.01
CA ASN A 1172 -11.07 38.72 -5.77
C ASN A 1172 -9.79 39.53 -5.83
N VAL A 1173 -9.86 40.82 -5.53
CA VAL A 1173 -8.72 41.71 -5.37
C VAL A 1173 -8.70 42.27 -3.96
N ASN A 1174 -7.62 42.00 -3.23
CA ASN A 1174 -7.37 42.56 -1.91
C ASN A 1174 -6.72 43.95 -2.05
N ILE A 1175 -7.23 44.92 -1.29
CA ILE A 1175 -6.74 46.29 -1.13
C ILE A 1175 -6.60 46.51 0.38
N GLY A 1176 -5.39 46.37 0.92
CA GLY A 1176 -5.20 46.32 2.38
C GLY A 1176 -6.01 45.16 3.01
N GLU A 1177 -6.92 45.50 3.93
CA GLU A 1177 -7.84 44.55 4.58
C GLU A 1177 -9.18 44.39 3.82
N GLN A 1178 -9.43 45.19 2.79
CA GLN A 1178 -10.64 45.13 1.97
C GLN A 1178 -10.48 44.11 0.84
N VAL A 1179 -11.54 43.34 0.54
CA VAL A 1179 -11.58 42.44 -0.63
C VAL A 1179 -12.71 42.89 -1.56
N LEU A 1180 -12.35 43.26 -2.78
CA LEU A 1180 -13.31 43.53 -3.85
C LEU A 1180 -13.46 42.29 -4.71
N SER A 1181 -14.69 41.94 -5.08
CA SER A 1181 -14.96 40.71 -5.85
C SER A 1181 -15.77 41.01 -7.11
N LYS A 1182 -15.46 40.35 -8.23
CA LYS A 1182 -16.23 40.46 -9.47
C LYS A 1182 -16.39 39.08 -10.13
N LYS A 1183 -17.63 38.73 -10.45
CA LYS A 1183 -17.94 37.54 -11.26
C LYS A 1183 -17.47 37.75 -12.69
N ILE A 1184 -16.79 36.76 -13.25
CA ILE A 1184 -16.45 36.67 -14.67
C ILE A 1184 -17.02 35.40 -15.28
N VAL A 1185 -17.41 35.47 -16.55
CA VAL A 1185 -17.83 34.31 -17.34
C VAL A 1185 -16.74 34.03 -18.37
N LYS A 1186 -16.15 32.83 -18.31
CA LYS A 1186 -15.22 32.35 -19.33
C LYS A 1186 -15.96 31.43 -20.31
N TYR A 1187 -15.92 31.77 -21.59
CA TYR A 1187 -16.43 30.92 -22.66
C TYR A 1187 -15.39 29.92 -23.16
#